data_AF-A0A2J0UE16-F1
#
_entry.id   AF-A0A2J0UE16-F1
#
_cell.length_a   1.000
_cell.length_b   1.000
_cell.length_c   1.000
_cell.angle_alpha   90.00
_cell.angle_beta   90.00
_cell.angle_gamma   90.00
#
_symmetry.space_group_name_H-M   'P 1'
#
loop_
_entity.id
_entity.type
_entity.pdbx_description
1 polymer ?
#
loop_
_entity_poly.entity_id
_entity_poly.type
_entity_poly.pdbx_seq_one_letter_code
_entity_poly.pdbx_strand_id
1 'polypeptide(L)'
;MVYLRAAMLLLVLLCCALPAAAQPVPPSPRQVTVFDGLPSNTVNRMAEDRYGYLWIATNDGLARYDGRTYRVWRSEDGLRDNRIWTVLVDARNQLWIGTENAGLVRMSADRRQLHFYDRSSQPLMGTNTVWSLASTPDGSIWFGTHEGGLYRLDSQDRLQRFLPEPNNPRSLPSSSVPYLATLADGSLWIGTKHGVARWTGTDFERVGTDVIPSLLINGLTAEPDGSLWISTMAGATVRRPDGRFEAPPWKLPPGEQVLGMMLRDEQGGHWLDTRTGLGRAVDGQYQTVPLYSAIARGPVRPNWTGAYEDREGGIWLASTNAGLWHLLPRWWQFSVLSRLEDDPSSLRNALVLGTSPSSNGGVWTVGSHGALDRFDPKTGRIEQHRTWFNGMHWLTSVREDRRGQVWIGSTDALVRYDPQRRELRRWGRDAGADAAMEGVIEAMMTCDGDSLWLMLPAGLQQRDLDGRLRRQLDNGQRGLQQGQLNLDMECGPQDHIWLASSRGLLQWLPESERFQPVPGAPATAIHALHVGRDGQVWLSEDGRLSRYRWSQGRLERQAVVGAEQGYPAISASGLVVDAQGVAWATSARGLVRVSADGQSVRLYGVHDGLPSQEFREHTLIAAADGHLVAGTAAGAVVFDPEQVRPSVRRAPLVIERVEVRRNEQVLDMTHDAPLQIADGDRDLRIVARLLSFADSASNTYRYRLAGYDPDWVEVGPAGERLFSRLAPGSYRLEVQARSADHVWSRVQSLEFRVQPPWWRSLSGLLVLASVGLLLTSWFAWLYRRRLQRRHAYQLALHKQELAEQASAAKTRFLANLGHEIRTPMTGVLGMSELLLASPLDPQQRGYTQSIRHAGEHLLHLVNDALDLARIESGRLELQSQSFALNGLLQDLAALMGPLAAQKGLRFALDNQLPAGLQATGDAMRVRQILLNLLSNAVKFTSRGTITLHARCDGELRALHFEVRDTGPGISQEQQQRLFRRFEQADGARTAAQYGGSGLGLAICRELAHAMQGRIQVESQLGRGTCFGVTLPLPLVVNSDAEASAEGNRDEAANMSPLRVLLVEDDATVADVVRGLLSARGHEVVHAGHALAALREISAGDFDVGLLDLDLPGLSGFELAQHLRNQGYMLPLLAVTARTDPDLQQQVEAAGIGGFLRKPVTGELLVEAIARVMGR
;
A
#
# COMPACT_ATOMS: atom_id res chain seq x y z
N MET A 1 45.25 -40.95 50.79
CA MET A 1 44.38 -40.27 49.79
C MET A 1 43.87 -38.89 50.22
N VAL A 2 43.63 -38.62 51.51
CA VAL A 2 43.18 -37.29 51.97
C VAL A 2 44.28 -36.21 51.86
N TYR A 3 45.53 -36.55 52.18
CA TYR A 3 46.67 -35.62 52.04
C TYR A 3 47.00 -35.28 50.57
N LEU A 4 46.77 -36.19 49.62
CA LEU A 4 47.01 -35.93 48.20
C LEU A 4 45.96 -34.96 47.62
N ARG A 5 44.70 -35.06 48.09
CA ARG A 5 43.63 -34.13 47.72
C ARG A 5 43.82 -32.75 48.36
N ALA A 6 44.30 -32.68 49.60
CA ALA A 6 44.62 -31.42 50.26
C ALA A 6 45.81 -30.72 49.59
N ALA A 7 46.87 -31.46 49.24
CA ALA A 7 48.02 -30.91 48.51
C ALA A 7 47.65 -30.45 47.10
N MET A 8 46.74 -31.16 46.41
CA MET A 8 46.25 -30.77 45.08
C MET A 8 45.30 -29.55 45.16
N LEU A 9 44.49 -29.43 46.20
CA LEU A 9 43.70 -28.21 46.47
C LEU A 9 44.59 -27.02 46.84
N LEU A 10 45.68 -27.23 47.58
CA LEU A 10 46.65 -26.20 47.91
C LEU A 10 47.45 -25.77 46.66
N LEU A 11 47.79 -26.70 45.76
CA LEU A 11 48.44 -26.39 44.48
C LEU A 11 47.50 -25.64 43.53
N VAL A 12 46.21 -26.00 43.50
CA VAL A 12 45.20 -25.27 42.72
C VAL A 12 44.93 -23.88 43.32
N LEU A 13 44.95 -23.74 44.65
CA LEU A 13 44.85 -22.43 45.32
C LEU A 13 46.11 -21.57 45.13
N LEU A 14 47.31 -22.17 45.08
CA LEU A 14 48.55 -21.44 44.74
C LEU A 14 48.63 -21.08 43.25
N CYS A 15 48.11 -21.90 42.35
CA CYS A 15 48.07 -21.58 40.91
C CYS A 15 47.00 -20.52 40.55
N CYS A 16 45.97 -20.31 41.37
CA CYS A 16 44.98 -19.26 41.17
C CYS A 16 45.36 -17.89 41.77
N ALA A 17 46.55 -17.78 42.36
CA ALA A 17 47.08 -16.54 42.94
C ALA A 17 48.41 -16.13 42.29
N LEU A 18 48.55 -16.30 40.97
CA LEU A 18 49.58 -15.56 40.25
C LEU A 18 49.14 -14.09 40.26
N PRO A 19 49.94 -13.17 40.85
CA PRO A 19 49.63 -11.74 40.76
C PRO A 19 49.49 -11.39 39.29
N ALA A 20 48.43 -10.67 38.92
CA ALA A 20 48.36 -10.04 37.61
C ALA A 20 49.63 -9.21 37.47
N ALA A 21 50.52 -9.62 36.57
CA ALA A 21 51.78 -8.91 36.36
C ALA A 21 51.42 -7.44 36.07
N ALA A 22 51.88 -6.53 36.91
CA ALA A 22 51.66 -5.11 36.74
C ALA A 22 52.10 -4.72 35.33
N GLN A 23 51.22 -4.03 34.62
CA GLN A 23 51.49 -3.65 33.24
C GLN A 23 52.63 -2.64 33.16
N PRO A 24 53.44 -2.67 32.09
CA PRO A 24 54.57 -1.77 31.94
C PRO A 24 54.15 -0.30 31.80
N VAL A 25 52.94 -0.02 31.30
CA VAL A 25 52.46 1.34 31.04
C VAL A 25 51.07 1.53 31.66
N PRO A 26 50.76 2.70 32.25
CA PRO A 26 49.40 2.99 32.70
C PRO A 26 48.38 2.91 31.56
N PRO A 27 47.11 2.60 31.86
CA PRO A 27 46.03 2.65 30.87
C PRO A 27 45.96 4.02 30.19
N SER A 28 45.55 4.03 28.92
CA SER A 28 45.33 5.27 28.16
C SER A 28 43.90 5.32 27.64
N PRO A 29 42.93 5.84 28.43
CA PRO A 29 41.55 5.98 27.99
C PRO A 29 41.45 6.96 26.80
N ARG A 30 40.62 6.63 25.80
CA ARG A 30 40.35 7.52 24.66
C ARG A 30 39.19 8.44 24.98
N GLN A 31 39.34 9.73 24.66
CA GLN A 31 38.25 10.70 24.75
C GLN A 31 37.23 10.52 23.61
N VAL A 32 35.94 10.58 23.96
CA VAL A 32 34.77 10.54 23.07
C VAL A 32 33.95 11.80 23.30
N THR A 33 33.69 12.56 22.24
CA THR A 33 33.14 13.92 22.30
C THR A 33 32.00 14.13 21.31
N VAL A 34 31.50 15.36 21.22
CA VAL A 34 30.54 15.76 20.17
C VAL A 34 31.03 15.50 18.74
N PHE A 35 32.35 15.46 18.51
CA PHE A 35 32.91 15.09 17.20
C PHE A 35 32.69 13.63 16.85
N ASP A 36 32.56 12.75 17.84
CA ASP A 36 32.30 11.32 17.67
C ASP A 36 30.79 11.01 17.61
N GLY A 37 29.92 12.02 17.71
CA GLY A 37 28.45 11.90 17.64
C GLY A 37 27.73 11.95 18.98
N LEU A 38 28.44 12.16 20.09
CA LEU A 38 27.82 12.42 21.40
C LEU A 38 27.01 13.72 21.36
N PRO A 39 25.80 13.82 21.94
CA PRO A 39 25.00 15.05 21.85
C PRO A 39 25.58 16.22 22.66
N SER A 40 26.31 15.95 23.75
CA SER A 40 26.95 16.99 24.57
C SER A 40 28.18 16.43 25.28
N ASN A 41 29.21 17.27 25.46
CA ASN A 41 30.42 16.93 26.24
C ASN A 41 30.18 16.93 27.76
N THR A 42 28.98 17.28 28.23
CA THR A 42 28.60 17.16 29.64
C THR A 42 27.78 15.88 29.82
N VAL A 43 28.41 14.86 30.41
CA VAL A 43 27.78 13.58 30.71
C VAL A 43 27.60 13.42 32.22
N ASN A 44 26.34 13.28 32.61
CA ASN A 44 25.94 13.28 34.02
C ASN A 44 25.84 11.85 34.58
N ARG A 45 25.32 10.90 33.80
CA ARG A 45 25.14 9.49 34.22
C ARG A 45 25.10 8.55 33.03
N MET A 46 25.44 7.29 33.27
CA MET A 46 25.30 6.19 32.30
C MET A 46 24.57 5.00 32.93
N ALA A 47 23.87 4.23 32.11
CA ALA A 47 23.28 2.95 32.48
C ALA A 47 23.22 2.01 31.27
N GLU A 48 23.43 0.72 31.45
CA GLU A 48 23.19 -0.27 30.40
C GLU A 48 21.83 -0.92 30.60
N ASP A 49 21.07 -1.07 29.52
CA ASP A 49 19.79 -1.77 29.59
C ASP A 49 19.93 -3.29 29.42
N ARG A 50 18.85 -4.03 29.69
CA ARG A 50 18.87 -5.50 29.62
C ARG A 50 18.99 -6.04 28.19
N TYR A 51 18.79 -5.21 27.17
CA TYR A 51 19.08 -5.58 25.78
C TYR A 51 20.58 -5.48 25.50
N GLY A 52 21.26 -4.53 26.16
CA GLY A 52 22.69 -4.27 26.11
C GLY A 52 23.08 -2.95 25.47
N TYR A 53 22.12 -2.03 25.34
CA TYR A 53 22.42 -0.68 24.89
C TYR A 53 22.95 0.16 26.05
N LEU A 54 23.96 0.98 25.76
CA LEU A 54 24.48 1.96 26.72
C LEU A 54 23.65 3.25 26.61
N TRP A 55 23.02 3.66 27.70
CA TRP A 55 22.27 4.89 27.84
C TRP A 55 23.10 5.95 28.55
N ILE A 56 23.09 7.17 28.01
CA ILE A 56 23.97 8.26 28.40
C ILE A 56 23.12 9.51 28.63
N ALA A 57 23.04 9.96 29.87
CA ALA A 57 22.38 11.19 30.28
C ALA A 57 23.30 12.38 30.05
N THR A 58 22.87 13.34 29.22
CA THR A 58 23.68 14.52 28.86
C THR A 58 22.93 15.83 29.06
N ASN A 59 23.63 16.94 28.91
CA ASN A 59 23.00 18.27 28.95
C ASN A 59 22.26 18.67 27.65
N ASP A 60 22.30 17.84 26.60
CA ASP A 60 21.54 18.06 25.37
C ASP A 60 20.84 16.79 24.87
N GLY A 61 20.13 16.13 25.78
CA GLY A 61 19.28 14.98 25.51
C GLY A 61 19.81 13.68 26.11
N LEU A 62 18.99 12.64 25.97
CA LEU A 62 19.32 11.27 26.34
C LEU A 62 19.87 10.55 25.11
N ALA A 63 21.09 10.02 25.19
CA ALA A 63 21.70 9.24 24.11
C ALA A 63 21.61 7.73 24.40
N ARG A 64 21.33 6.93 23.38
CA ARG A 64 21.49 5.46 23.39
C ARG A 64 22.56 5.10 22.37
N TYR A 65 23.57 4.37 22.81
CA TYR A 65 24.69 3.90 22.01
C TYR A 65 24.60 2.38 21.80
N ASP A 66 24.74 1.94 20.56
CA ASP A 66 24.68 0.52 20.15
C ASP A 66 26.07 -0.09 19.86
N GLY A 67 27.15 0.67 20.13
CA GLY A 67 28.51 0.31 19.77
C GLY A 67 29.01 0.94 18.47
N ARG A 68 28.15 1.59 17.69
CA ARG A 68 28.52 2.25 16.44
C ARG A 68 27.87 3.61 16.24
N THR A 69 26.61 3.76 16.64
CA THR A 69 25.79 4.94 16.39
C THR A 69 25.03 5.37 17.64
N TYR A 70 24.76 6.66 17.72
CA TYR A 70 23.93 7.25 18.76
C TYR A 70 22.52 7.50 18.23
N ARG A 71 21.51 7.06 19.00
CA ARG A 71 20.14 7.58 18.90
C ARG A 71 19.93 8.56 20.05
N VAL A 72 19.50 9.77 19.75
CA VAL A 72 19.30 10.83 20.76
C VAL A 72 17.82 11.15 20.88
N TRP A 73 17.34 11.28 22.10
CA TRP A 73 16.00 11.79 22.42
C TRP A 73 16.14 13.19 23.02
N ARG A 74 15.46 14.15 22.40
CA ARG A 74 15.35 15.54 22.87
C ARG A 74 13.89 15.93 23.09
N SER A 75 13.67 17.20 23.42
CA SER A 75 12.36 17.80 23.60
C SER A 75 11.48 17.64 22.35
N GLU A 76 12.06 17.78 21.15
CA GLU A 76 11.40 17.53 19.86
C GLU A 76 10.98 16.08 19.64
N ASP A 77 11.64 15.12 20.28
CA ASP A 77 11.29 13.68 20.26
C ASP A 77 10.32 13.29 21.38
N GLY A 78 9.83 14.27 22.14
CA GLY A 78 8.84 14.10 23.20
C GLY A 78 9.39 14.04 24.62
N LEU A 79 10.71 14.15 24.87
CA LEU A 79 11.31 14.05 26.21
C LEU A 79 10.97 15.25 27.14
N ARG A 80 10.40 16.33 26.60
CA ARG A 80 10.03 17.60 27.27
C ARG A 80 11.16 18.39 27.94
N ASP A 81 12.37 17.84 28.03
CA ASP A 81 13.58 18.54 28.47
C ASP A 81 14.81 17.92 27.80
N ASN A 82 15.85 18.72 27.59
CA ASN A 82 17.13 18.28 27.06
C ASN A 82 18.19 18.12 28.18
N ARG A 83 18.01 18.72 29.36
CA ARG A 83 18.97 18.56 30.45
C ARG A 83 18.65 17.34 31.29
N ILE A 84 19.43 16.28 31.09
CA ILE A 84 19.23 14.98 31.74
C ILE A 84 20.31 14.76 32.79
N TRP A 85 19.91 14.70 34.06
CA TRP A 85 20.82 14.53 35.19
C TRP A 85 21.17 13.06 35.46
N THR A 86 20.20 12.17 35.30
CA THR A 86 20.37 10.78 35.71
C THR A 86 19.50 9.85 34.90
N VAL A 87 19.96 8.61 34.79
CA VAL A 87 19.28 7.53 34.09
C VAL A 87 19.44 6.24 34.89
N LEU A 88 18.36 5.46 34.98
CA LEU A 88 18.30 4.18 35.69
C LEU A 88 17.49 3.18 34.87
N VAL A 89 17.96 1.93 34.80
CA VAL A 89 17.19 0.81 34.23
C VAL A 89 16.65 -0.04 35.37
N ASP A 90 15.35 -0.27 35.41
CA ASP A 90 14.72 -1.07 36.46
C ASP A 90 14.69 -2.58 36.16
N ALA A 91 14.12 -3.36 37.09
CA ALA A 91 13.99 -4.81 36.95
C ALA A 91 13.12 -5.25 35.76
N ARG A 92 12.19 -4.40 35.30
CA ARG A 92 11.29 -4.63 34.16
C ARG A 92 11.87 -4.07 32.85
N ASN A 93 13.13 -3.64 32.88
CA ASN A 93 13.82 -3.00 31.77
C ASN A 93 13.21 -1.66 31.33
N GLN A 94 12.41 -0.99 32.18
CA GLN A 94 11.94 0.36 31.93
C GLN A 94 13.08 1.34 32.26
N LEU A 95 13.16 2.42 31.49
CA LEU A 95 14.16 3.46 31.72
C LEU A 95 13.52 4.59 32.54
N TRP A 96 14.19 4.97 33.62
CA TRP A 96 13.80 6.09 34.46
C TRP A 96 14.80 7.21 34.27
N ILE A 97 14.31 8.41 34.00
CA ILE A 97 15.11 9.55 33.55
C ILE A 97 14.81 10.73 34.47
N GLY A 98 15.84 11.26 35.11
CA GLY A 98 15.74 12.49 35.91
C GLY A 98 16.14 13.70 35.08
N THR A 99 15.25 14.70 35.01
CA THR A 99 15.44 15.91 34.19
C THR A 99 15.58 17.16 35.06
N GLU A 100 16.01 18.27 34.46
CA GLU A 100 16.11 19.57 35.13
C GLU A 100 14.71 20.17 35.39
N ASN A 101 13.83 20.13 34.40
CA ASN A 101 12.58 20.89 34.34
C ASN A 101 11.33 20.04 34.11
N ALA A 102 11.45 18.83 33.54
CA ALA A 102 10.31 17.96 33.20
C ALA A 102 9.99 16.90 34.26
N GLY A 103 10.64 16.94 35.43
CA GLY A 103 10.40 15.96 36.50
C GLY A 103 11.09 14.63 36.27
N LEU A 104 10.45 13.57 36.76
CA LEU A 104 10.83 12.18 36.52
C LEU A 104 10.11 11.65 35.29
N VAL A 105 10.82 10.99 34.39
CA VAL A 105 10.25 10.39 33.18
C VAL A 105 10.44 8.88 33.23
N ARG A 106 9.36 8.13 33.03
CA ARG A 106 9.38 6.67 32.81
C ARG A 106 9.22 6.38 31.33
N MET A 107 10.24 5.79 30.73
CA MET A 107 10.18 5.20 29.40
C MET A 107 9.94 3.69 29.50
N SER A 108 8.93 3.25 28.77
CA SER A 108 8.56 1.83 28.60
C SER A 108 9.71 0.94 28.10
N ALA A 109 9.59 -0.37 28.33
CA ALA A 109 10.58 -1.37 27.93
C ALA A 109 10.85 -1.38 26.42
N ASP A 110 9.82 -1.12 25.61
CA ASP A 110 9.89 -1.02 24.14
C ASP A 110 10.39 0.35 23.63
N ARG A 111 10.66 1.29 24.53
CA ARG A 111 11.15 2.64 24.24
C ARG A 111 10.17 3.52 23.46
N ARG A 112 8.86 3.21 23.43
CA ARG A 112 7.86 3.97 22.63
C ARG A 112 7.02 4.94 23.46
N GLN A 113 6.72 4.58 24.70
CA GLN A 113 5.89 5.39 25.59
C GLN A 113 6.74 6.07 26.66
N LEU A 114 6.56 7.38 26.77
CA LEU A 114 7.11 8.23 27.83
C LEU A 114 5.96 8.68 28.75
N HIS A 115 6.12 8.45 30.06
CA HIS A 115 5.21 8.91 31.09
C HIS A 115 5.92 9.88 32.03
N PHE A 116 5.29 10.99 32.38
CA PHE A 116 5.89 12.11 33.09
C PHE A 116 5.30 12.25 34.49
N TYR A 117 6.18 12.39 35.49
CA TYR A 117 5.85 12.73 36.86
C TYR A 117 6.50 14.08 37.19
N ASP A 118 5.71 15.13 37.08
CA ASP A 118 6.08 16.52 37.37
C ASP A 118 5.12 17.15 38.37
N ARG A 119 5.40 18.38 38.82
CA ARG A 119 4.56 19.13 39.75
C ARG A 119 3.10 19.33 39.30
N SER A 120 2.83 19.32 38.00
CA SER A 120 1.46 19.46 37.48
C SER A 120 0.66 18.16 37.61
N SER A 121 1.32 17.02 37.40
CA SER A 121 0.73 15.68 37.53
C SER A 121 0.76 15.14 38.96
N GLN A 122 1.72 15.58 39.78
CA GLN A 122 2.02 15.08 41.12
C GLN A 122 2.21 16.25 42.10
N PRO A 123 1.13 16.74 42.74
CA PRO A 123 1.19 17.90 43.64
C PRO A 123 2.13 17.75 44.85
N LEU A 124 2.46 16.50 45.22
CA LEU A 124 3.41 16.21 46.30
C LEU A 124 4.85 16.62 45.94
N MET A 125 5.21 16.71 44.65
CA MET A 125 6.54 17.14 44.22
C MET A 125 6.79 18.62 44.54
N GLY A 126 7.88 18.90 45.24
CA GLY A 126 8.31 20.27 45.56
C GLY A 126 9.08 20.96 44.43
N THR A 127 9.73 20.19 43.56
CA THR A 127 10.50 20.66 42.39
C THR A 127 10.46 19.61 41.28
N ASN A 128 10.69 20.03 40.04
CA ASN A 128 10.84 19.14 38.88
C ASN A 128 12.29 18.69 38.66
N THR A 129 13.27 19.30 39.35
CA THR A 129 14.68 18.97 39.19
C THR A 129 15.02 17.67 39.91
N VAL A 130 15.16 16.58 39.17
CA VAL A 130 15.47 15.24 39.67
C VAL A 130 16.93 14.93 39.40
N TRP A 131 17.73 14.81 40.47
CA TRP A 131 19.18 14.65 40.39
C TRP A 131 19.66 13.21 40.48
N SER A 132 18.97 12.38 41.26
CA SER A 132 19.41 11.01 41.54
C SER A 132 18.25 10.02 41.49
N LEU A 133 18.58 8.79 41.12
CA LEU A 133 17.64 7.67 41.02
C LEU A 133 18.24 6.43 41.65
N ALA A 134 17.40 5.64 42.32
CA ALA A 134 17.72 4.29 42.78
C ALA A 134 16.45 3.42 42.75
N SER A 135 16.63 2.12 42.59
CA SER A 135 15.53 1.14 42.68
C SER A 135 15.79 0.18 43.82
N THR A 136 14.78 -0.09 44.63
CA THR A 136 14.84 -1.10 45.69
C THR A 136 14.25 -2.45 45.22
N PRO A 137 14.61 -3.59 45.85
CA PRO A 137 14.16 -4.92 45.41
C PRO A 137 12.64 -5.13 45.42
N ASP A 138 11.91 -4.32 46.19
CA ASP A 138 10.44 -4.28 46.20
C ASP A 138 9.82 -3.66 44.93
N GLY A 139 10.65 -3.22 43.98
CA GLY A 139 10.24 -2.58 42.74
C GLY A 139 9.89 -1.10 42.88
N SER A 140 10.15 -0.49 44.04
CA SER A 140 9.96 0.95 44.23
C SER A 140 11.08 1.75 43.59
N ILE A 141 10.73 2.89 42.98
CA ILE A 141 11.69 3.85 42.44
C ILE A 141 11.83 5.01 43.41
N TRP A 142 13.07 5.26 43.81
CA TRP A 142 13.44 6.35 44.68
C TRP A 142 14.13 7.43 43.87
N PHE A 143 13.77 8.69 44.12
CA PHE A 143 14.38 9.80 43.43
C PHE A 143 14.64 10.99 44.35
N GLY A 144 15.86 11.53 44.24
CA GLY A 144 16.32 12.68 44.97
C GLY A 144 16.24 13.95 44.13
N THR A 145 15.96 15.07 44.76
CA THR A 145 15.75 16.36 44.08
C THR A 145 16.70 17.45 44.59
N HIS A 146 16.79 18.57 43.86
CA HIS A 146 17.66 19.70 44.22
C HIS A 146 17.43 20.20 45.66
N GLU A 147 16.17 20.47 46.02
CA GLU A 147 15.75 20.95 47.35
C GLU A 147 14.34 20.46 47.76
N GLY A 148 13.74 19.56 46.98
CA GLY A 148 12.38 19.06 47.21
C GLY A 148 12.29 17.89 48.19
N GLY A 149 13.42 17.34 48.65
CA GLY A 149 13.48 16.12 49.46
C GLY A 149 13.70 14.85 48.64
N LEU A 150 13.46 13.71 49.30
CA LEU A 150 13.48 12.38 48.72
C LEU A 150 12.05 11.93 48.43
N TYR A 151 11.87 11.19 47.35
CA TYR A 151 10.59 10.63 46.96
C TYR A 151 10.70 9.14 46.75
N ARG A 152 9.61 8.43 47.03
CA ARG A 152 9.41 7.02 46.70
C ARG A 152 8.15 6.90 45.85
N LEU A 153 8.30 6.26 44.69
CA LEU A 153 7.21 5.86 43.82
C LEU A 153 7.08 4.34 43.91
N ASP A 154 5.93 3.85 44.40
CA ASP A 154 5.69 2.42 44.49
C ASP A 154 5.26 1.80 43.15
N SER A 155 5.07 0.48 43.13
CA SER A 155 4.68 -0.25 41.91
C SER A 155 3.28 0.11 41.37
N GLN A 156 2.47 0.83 42.16
CA GLN A 156 1.14 1.31 41.82
C GLN A 156 1.15 2.81 41.45
N ASP A 157 2.34 3.38 41.18
CA ASP A 157 2.53 4.80 40.86
C ASP A 157 2.09 5.75 42.00
N ARG A 158 2.05 5.29 43.25
CA ARG A 158 1.77 6.16 44.41
C ARG A 158 3.05 6.81 44.92
N LEU A 159 3.00 8.14 45.04
CA LEU A 159 4.13 8.96 45.43
C LEU A 159 4.11 9.25 46.95
N GLN A 160 5.26 9.05 47.60
CA GLN A 160 5.52 9.43 48.98
C GLN A 160 6.71 10.40 49.02
N ARG A 161 6.63 11.44 49.86
CA ARG A 161 7.67 12.47 50.02
C ARG A 161 8.24 12.43 51.43
N PHE A 162 9.56 12.55 51.53
CA PHE A 162 10.31 12.61 52.78
C PHE A 162 11.10 13.92 52.82
N LEU A 163 11.06 14.61 53.95
CA LEU A 163 11.75 15.88 54.20
C LEU A 163 12.59 15.82 55.48
N PRO A 164 13.61 16.69 55.61
CA PRO A 164 14.29 16.88 56.88
C PRO A 164 13.34 17.53 57.88
N GLU A 165 13.29 16.98 59.10
CA GLU A 165 12.55 17.55 60.21
C GLU A 165 13.53 18.12 61.25
N PRO A 166 13.38 19.40 61.66
CA PRO A 166 14.20 19.98 62.70
C PRO A 166 14.17 19.12 63.98
N ASN A 167 15.35 18.85 64.55
CA ASN A 167 15.53 18.06 65.78
C ASN A 167 15.07 16.59 65.74
N ASN A 168 14.70 16.04 64.58
CA ASN A 168 14.40 14.62 64.44
C ASN A 168 15.57 13.86 63.78
N PRO A 169 16.40 13.13 64.54
CA PRO A 169 17.52 12.37 63.97
C PRO A 169 17.07 11.18 63.11
N ARG A 170 15.78 10.80 63.16
CA ARG A 170 15.17 9.75 62.34
C ARG A 170 14.58 10.25 61.02
N SER A 171 14.74 11.54 60.72
CA SER A 171 14.37 12.16 59.44
C SER A 171 15.59 12.33 58.52
N LEU A 172 15.37 12.74 57.26
CA LEU A 172 16.45 13.03 56.31
C LEU A 172 17.41 14.12 56.83
N PRO A 173 18.73 14.03 56.55
CA PRO A 173 19.68 15.06 56.96
C PRO A 173 19.46 16.42 56.28
N SER A 174 19.08 16.43 55.00
CA SER A 174 18.81 17.65 54.22
C SER A 174 17.80 17.36 53.10
N SER A 175 17.12 18.40 52.60
CA SER A 175 16.17 18.29 51.49
C SER A 175 16.84 18.18 50.12
N SER A 176 18.13 18.48 50.04
CA SER A 176 18.93 18.33 48.82
C SER A 176 19.54 16.94 48.76
N VAL A 177 19.11 16.13 47.79
CA VAL A 177 19.45 14.70 47.69
C VAL A 177 20.12 14.40 46.34
N PRO A 178 21.42 14.75 46.18
CA PRO A 178 22.15 14.56 44.93
C PRO A 178 22.60 13.11 44.67
N TYR A 179 22.66 12.23 45.69
CA TYR A 179 23.16 10.86 45.51
C TYR A 179 22.27 9.83 46.19
N LEU A 180 22.00 8.73 45.48
CA LEU A 180 21.31 7.55 45.98
C LEU A 180 22.09 6.31 45.57
N ALA A 181 22.15 5.33 46.46
CA ALA A 181 22.76 4.03 46.18
C ALA A 181 21.96 2.91 46.84
N THR A 182 21.71 1.84 46.10
CA THR A 182 21.16 0.60 46.63
C THR A 182 22.25 -0.44 46.68
N LEU A 183 22.47 -1.05 47.85
CA LEU A 183 23.47 -2.10 48.03
C LEU A 183 22.92 -3.47 47.66
N ALA A 184 23.81 -4.46 47.55
CA ALA A 184 23.47 -5.85 47.21
C ALA A 184 22.50 -6.50 48.21
N ASP A 185 22.49 -6.05 49.47
CA ASP A 185 21.55 -6.47 50.51
C ASP A 185 20.15 -5.83 50.38
N GLY A 186 19.95 -4.96 49.38
CA GLY A 186 18.71 -4.22 49.14
C GLY A 186 18.57 -2.93 49.96
N SER A 187 19.54 -2.59 50.81
CA SER A 187 19.50 -1.36 51.61
C SER A 187 19.67 -0.12 50.74
N LEU A 188 18.84 0.89 51.00
CA LEU A 188 18.90 2.19 50.34
C LEU A 188 19.70 3.18 51.19
N TRP A 189 20.69 3.79 50.57
CA TRP A 189 21.54 4.83 51.14
C TRP A 189 21.34 6.15 50.41
N ILE A 190 21.28 7.22 51.19
CA ILE A 190 20.87 8.54 50.77
C ILE A 190 21.98 9.52 51.12
N GLY A 191 22.63 10.07 50.09
CA GLY A 191 23.64 11.11 50.20
C GLY A 191 23.00 12.47 50.01
N THR A 192 23.03 13.30 51.04
CA THR A 192 22.48 14.66 51.02
C THR A 192 23.61 15.70 51.02
N LYS A 193 23.28 16.98 50.80
CA LYS A 193 24.26 18.07 50.97
C LYS A 193 24.81 18.19 52.41
N HIS A 194 24.15 17.59 53.41
CA HIS A 194 24.53 17.68 54.83
C HIS A 194 24.51 16.30 55.52
N GLY A 195 25.14 15.31 54.90
CA GLY A 195 25.38 13.99 55.48
C GLY A 195 24.66 12.84 54.76
N VAL A 196 24.87 11.64 55.27
CA VAL A 196 24.35 10.38 54.71
C VAL A 196 23.31 9.79 55.65
N ALA A 197 22.28 9.15 55.10
CA ALA A 197 21.32 8.35 55.86
C ALA A 197 21.01 7.02 55.16
N ARG A 198 20.63 6.02 55.96
CA ARG A 198 20.12 4.71 55.52
C ARG A 198 18.61 4.64 55.75
N TRP A 199 17.87 4.10 54.79
CA TRP A 199 16.45 3.79 54.96
C TRP A 199 16.26 2.52 55.78
N THR A 200 15.43 2.58 56.82
CA THR A 200 15.19 1.44 57.74
C THR A 200 13.93 0.62 57.41
N GLY A 201 13.14 1.07 56.43
CA GLY A 201 11.81 0.54 56.14
C GLY A 201 10.67 1.44 56.61
N THR A 202 10.91 2.27 57.63
CA THR A 202 9.92 3.21 58.19
C THR A 202 10.44 4.64 58.33
N ASP A 203 11.72 4.80 58.62
CA ASP A 203 12.37 6.08 58.89
C ASP A 203 13.85 6.06 58.42
N PHE A 204 14.66 7.01 58.87
CA PHE A 204 16.06 7.16 58.45
C PHE A 204 17.05 6.99 59.61
N GLU A 205 18.17 6.36 59.34
CA GLU A 205 19.30 6.28 60.24
C GLU A 205 20.48 7.09 59.68
N ARG A 206 20.85 8.17 60.35
CA ARG A 206 21.93 9.07 59.90
C ARG A 206 23.30 8.50 60.27
N VAL A 207 24.26 8.66 59.38
CA VAL A 207 25.66 8.34 59.62
C VAL A 207 26.29 9.45 60.46
N GLY A 208 27.02 9.08 61.52
CA GLY A 208 27.68 10.00 62.43
C GLY A 208 28.78 10.83 61.75
N THR A 209 28.99 12.07 62.22
CA THR A 209 30.03 12.98 61.71
C THR A 209 31.45 12.54 62.05
N ASP A 210 31.61 11.59 62.96
CA ASP A 210 32.87 11.02 63.42
C ASP A 210 33.47 10.01 62.43
N VAL A 211 32.63 9.39 61.60
CA VAL A 211 33.07 8.37 60.64
C VAL A 211 33.22 8.87 59.20
N ILE A 212 32.61 10.02 58.86
CA ILE A 212 32.73 10.62 57.52
C ILE A 212 33.56 11.91 57.55
N PRO A 213 34.50 12.13 56.61
CA PRO A 213 35.42 13.28 56.65
C PRO A 213 34.73 14.65 56.52
N SER A 214 33.55 14.69 55.89
CA SER A 214 32.76 15.90 55.70
C SER A 214 31.29 15.53 55.50
N LEU A 215 30.40 16.44 55.89
CA LEU A 215 28.96 16.32 55.64
C LEU A 215 28.58 16.65 54.19
N LEU A 216 29.46 17.30 53.43
CA LEU A 216 29.21 17.59 52.02
C LEU A 216 29.56 16.36 51.17
N ILE A 217 28.53 15.57 50.86
CA ILE A 217 28.66 14.35 50.08
C ILE A 217 28.77 14.69 48.60
N ASN A 218 29.76 14.12 47.93
CA ASN A 218 30.03 14.28 46.50
C ASN A 218 29.89 12.97 45.71
N GLY A 219 29.63 11.85 46.37
CA GLY A 219 29.37 10.59 45.67
C GLY A 219 29.05 9.46 46.62
N LEU A 220 28.20 8.55 46.13
CA LEU A 220 27.93 7.24 46.74
C LEU A 220 28.13 6.16 45.68
N THR A 221 29.05 5.24 45.92
CA THR A 221 29.37 4.16 44.97
C THR A 221 29.26 2.82 45.68
N ALA A 222 28.32 2.00 45.23
CA ALA A 222 28.12 0.65 45.75
C ALA A 222 29.05 -0.33 45.03
N GLU A 223 29.65 -1.26 45.78
CA GLU A 223 30.40 -2.39 45.23
C GLU A 223 29.57 -3.67 45.18
N PRO A 224 29.89 -4.60 44.26
CA PRO A 224 29.23 -5.91 44.18
C PRO A 224 29.32 -6.74 45.48
N ASP A 225 30.35 -6.52 46.30
CA ASP A 225 30.53 -7.23 47.58
C ASP A 225 29.65 -6.68 48.73
N GLY A 226 28.90 -5.61 48.48
CA GLY A 226 28.05 -4.94 49.47
C GLY A 226 28.74 -3.77 50.19
N SER A 227 29.98 -3.43 49.83
CA SER A 227 30.64 -2.22 50.33
C SER A 227 30.00 -0.95 49.76
N LEU A 228 30.02 0.13 50.54
CA LEU A 228 29.58 1.46 50.10
C LEU A 228 30.71 2.46 50.27
N TRP A 229 31.14 3.07 49.16
CA TRP A 229 32.04 4.20 49.20
C TRP A 229 31.26 5.49 49.35
N ILE A 230 31.65 6.27 50.37
CA ILE A 230 31.14 7.59 50.67
C ILE A 230 32.24 8.59 50.35
N SER A 231 31.98 9.44 49.37
CA SER A 231 32.97 10.35 48.81
C SER A 231 32.65 11.80 49.20
N THR A 232 33.67 12.55 49.63
CA THR A 232 33.55 13.95 50.06
C THR A 232 34.72 14.78 49.55
N MET A 233 34.60 16.11 49.56
CA MET A 233 35.73 16.99 49.23
C MET A 233 36.93 16.85 50.18
N ALA A 234 36.71 16.31 51.39
CA ALA A 234 37.74 16.11 52.40
C ALA A 234 38.28 14.67 52.41
N GLY A 235 37.90 13.82 51.44
CA GLY A 235 38.34 12.43 51.32
C GLY A 235 37.18 11.45 51.20
N ALA A 236 37.52 10.17 51.01
CA ALA A 236 36.56 9.07 50.92
C ALA A 236 36.62 8.17 52.17
N THR A 237 35.53 7.44 52.42
CA THR A 237 35.42 6.40 53.45
C THR A 237 34.63 5.24 52.88
N VAL A 238 35.00 4.01 53.23
CA VAL A 238 34.27 2.81 52.80
C VAL A 238 33.55 2.18 53.99
N ARG A 239 32.26 1.91 53.82
CA ARG A 239 31.50 1.02 54.70
C ARG A 239 31.61 -0.39 54.16
N ARG A 240 32.15 -1.31 54.95
CA ARG A 240 32.23 -2.73 54.62
C ARG A 240 30.88 -3.45 54.79
N PRO A 241 30.71 -4.65 54.22
CA PRO A 241 29.45 -5.40 54.31
C PRO A 241 29.06 -5.73 55.76
N ASP A 242 30.04 -5.86 56.66
CA ASP A 242 29.83 -6.08 58.10
C ASP A 242 29.37 -4.81 58.86
N GLY A 243 29.32 -3.66 58.18
CA GLY A 243 28.89 -2.37 58.72
C GLY A 243 30.00 -1.49 59.26
N ARG A 244 31.27 -1.94 59.30
CA ARG A 244 32.41 -1.11 59.73
C ARG A 244 32.73 -0.03 58.70
N PHE A 245 33.13 1.13 59.19
CA PHE A 245 33.67 2.23 58.38
C PHE A 245 35.19 2.24 58.46
N GLU A 246 35.83 2.35 57.30
CA GLU A 246 37.29 2.33 57.16
C GLU A 246 37.76 3.43 56.22
N ALA A 247 38.98 3.93 56.46
CA ALA A 247 39.67 4.77 55.50
C ALA A 247 40.05 3.96 54.23
N PRO A 248 40.27 4.62 53.08
CA PRO A 248 40.72 3.95 51.87
C PRO A 248 42.01 3.15 52.14
N PRO A 249 42.14 1.91 51.64
CA PRO A 249 43.25 1.03 52.00
C PRO A 249 44.58 1.40 51.33
N TRP A 250 44.60 2.36 50.40
CA TRP A 250 45.77 2.71 49.61
C TRP A 250 46.55 3.89 50.20
N LYS A 251 47.87 3.81 50.13
CA LYS A 251 48.76 4.94 50.44
C LYS A 251 48.94 5.80 49.20
N LEU A 252 48.41 7.02 49.25
CA LEU A 252 48.57 7.99 48.18
C LEU A 252 49.87 8.79 48.32
N PRO A 253 50.45 9.29 47.21
CA PRO A 253 51.54 10.25 47.26
C PRO A 253 51.19 11.51 48.07
N PRO A 254 52.18 12.23 48.65
CA PRO A 254 51.93 13.49 49.33
C PRO A 254 51.21 14.50 48.42
N GLY A 255 50.13 15.10 48.92
CA GLY A 255 49.32 16.06 48.16
C GLY A 255 48.22 15.45 47.30
N GLU A 256 48.18 14.13 47.18
CA GLU A 256 47.07 13.41 46.54
C GLU A 256 45.97 13.03 47.53
N GLN A 257 44.75 12.96 47.02
CA GLN A 257 43.57 12.61 47.80
C GLN A 257 42.51 11.97 46.91
N VAL A 258 41.88 10.89 47.38
CA VAL A 258 40.69 10.34 46.73
C VAL A 258 39.53 11.30 46.96
N LEU A 259 39.03 11.88 45.87
CA LEU A 259 37.83 12.70 45.84
C LEU A 259 36.58 11.85 45.63
N GLY A 260 36.72 10.72 44.93
CA GLY A 260 35.64 9.76 44.73
C GLY A 260 36.09 8.39 44.26
N MET A 261 35.28 7.38 44.56
CA MET A 261 35.42 6.03 44.01
C MET A 261 34.54 5.92 42.77
N MET A 262 35.13 5.59 41.62
CA MET A 262 34.43 5.55 40.34
C MET A 262 33.81 4.18 40.07
N LEU A 263 34.65 3.13 40.03
CA LEU A 263 34.23 1.74 39.86
C LEU A 263 35.35 0.80 40.34
N ARG A 264 34.97 -0.42 40.72
CA ARG A 264 35.88 -1.54 40.90
C ARG A 264 35.72 -2.45 39.69
N ASP A 265 36.81 -2.63 38.94
CA ASP A 265 36.83 -3.40 37.69
C ASP A 265 36.84 -4.91 37.95
N GLU A 266 36.55 -5.72 36.94
CA GLU A 266 36.57 -7.19 37.03
C GLU A 266 37.94 -7.77 37.44
N GLN A 267 39.03 -7.01 37.25
CA GLN A 267 40.37 -7.41 37.69
C GLN A 267 40.63 -7.09 39.18
N GLY A 268 39.67 -6.50 39.89
CA GLY A 268 39.80 -6.06 41.27
C GLY A 268 40.48 -4.70 41.44
N GLY A 269 40.80 -4.02 40.34
CA GLY A 269 41.34 -2.66 40.34
C GLY A 269 40.27 -1.63 40.67
N HIS A 270 40.64 -0.64 41.48
CA HIS A 270 39.75 0.45 41.87
C HIS A 270 40.12 1.70 41.08
N TRP A 271 39.14 2.25 40.37
CA TRP A 271 39.28 3.51 39.64
C TRP A 271 38.81 4.66 40.52
N LEU A 272 39.65 5.66 40.65
CA LEU A 272 39.54 6.71 41.66
C LEU A 272 39.55 8.08 40.96
N ASP A 273 38.65 8.96 41.34
CA ASP A 273 38.78 10.39 41.10
C ASP A 273 39.74 10.95 42.15
N THR A 274 40.82 11.57 41.69
CA THR A 274 41.87 12.13 42.53
C THR A 274 42.11 13.60 42.22
N ARG A 275 42.96 14.26 43.01
CA ARG A 275 43.25 15.68 42.81
C ARG A 275 43.94 15.93 41.46
N THR A 276 44.74 14.98 40.97
CA THR A 276 45.39 15.05 39.65
C THR A 276 44.54 14.53 38.50
N GLY A 277 43.37 13.94 38.77
CA GLY A 277 42.44 13.47 37.75
C GLY A 277 42.01 12.04 38.00
N LEU A 278 42.53 11.09 37.22
CA LEU A 278 42.17 9.69 37.32
C LEU A 278 43.31 8.89 37.93
N GLY A 279 42.99 8.09 38.95
CA GLY A 279 43.89 7.13 39.55
C GLY A 279 43.36 5.71 39.41
N ARG A 280 44.27 4.74 39.37
CA ARG A 280 43.94 3.32 39.48
C ARG A 280 44.72 2.72 40.63
N ALA A 281 44.04 1.96 41.48
CA ALA A 281 44.65 1.26 42.58
C ALA A 281 44.42 -0.25 42.46
N VAL A 282 45.49 -1.04 42.42
CA VAL A 282 45.47 -2.50 42.27
C VAL A 282 46.42 -3.09 43.31
N ASP A 283 45.99 -4.11 44.04
CA ASP A 283 46.81 -4.81 45.05
C ASP A 283 47.54 -3.89 46.05
N GLY A 284 46.87 -2.81 46.47
CA GLY A 284 47.42 -1.85 47.42
C GLY A 284 48.34 -0.79 46.80
N GLN A 285 48.70 -0.92 45.53
CA GLN A 285 49.52 0.05 44.79
C GLN A 285 48.64 1.04 44.04
N TYR A 286 49.00 2.32 44.13
CA TYR A 286 48.34 3.43 43.42
C TYR A 286 49.18 3.88 42.23
N GLN A 287 48.52 4.12 41.10
CA GLN A 287 49.11 4.70 39.90
C GLN A 287 48.19 5.79 39.35
N THR A 288 48.76 6.94 39.01
CA THR A 288 48.04 7.99 38.27
C THR A 288 47.88 7.57 36.81
N VAL A 289 46.68 7.74 36.26
CA VAL A 289 46.35 7.44 34.87
C VAL A 289 46.43 8.74 34.07
N PRO A 290 47.38 8.90 33.14
CA PRO A 290 47.52 10.11 32.35
C PRO A 290 46.35 10.23 31.36
N LEU A 291 45.80 11.44 31.24
CA LEU A 291 44.68 11.73 30.35
C LEU A 291 45.11 12.83 29.38
N TYR A 292 45.23 12.48 28.11
CA TYR A 292 45.61 13.42 27.06
C TYR A 292 44.41 13.69 26.16
N SER A 293 44.06 14.96 25.99
CA SER A 293 43.00 15.36 25.06
C SER A 293 43.59 15.86 23.76
N ALA A 294 43.22 15.23 22.65
CA ALA A 294 43.58 15.70 21.31
C ALA A 294 43.00 17.10 21.00
N ILE A 295 41.84 17.42 21.57
CA ILE A 295 41.18 18.72 21.40
C ILE A 295 41.92 19.81 22.17
N ALA A 296 42.29 19.53 23.43
CA ALA A 296 43.06 20.47 24.25
C ALA A 296 44.55 20.51 23.90
N ARG A 297 45.04 19.52 23.12
CA ARG A 297 46.45 19.32 22.77
C ARG A 297 47.36 19.22 24.00
N GLY A 298 46.91 18.52 25.03
CA GLY A 298 47.62 18.48 26.30
C GLY A 298 46.97 17.55 27.33
N PRO A 299 47.62 17.40 28.50
CA PRO A 299 47.03 16.72 29.64
C PRO A 299 45.78 17.48 30.13
N VAL A 300 44.76 16.74 30.53
CA VAL A 300 43.50 17.30 31.05
C VAL A 300 43.10 16.66 32.36
N ARG A 301 42.35 17.40 33.18
CA ARG A 301 41.73 16.92 34.42
C ARG A 301 40.21 17.00 34.31
N PRO A 302 39.54 15.95 33.79
CA PRO A 302 38.09 15.89 33.75
C PRO A 302 37.48 15.94 35.14
N ASN A 303 36.29 16.53 35.22
CA ASN A 303 35.45 16.46 36.42
C ASN A 303 34.56 15.22 36.31
N TRP A 304 34.99 14.13 36.94
CA TRP A 304 34.33 12.82 36.86
C TRP A 304 32.97 12.81 37.56
N THR A 305 32.00 12.13 36.94
CA THR A 305 30.62 11.97 37.47
C THR A 305 30.28 10.53 37.80
N GLY A 306 30.88 9.60 37.06
CA GLY A 306 30.61 8.18 37.20
C GLY A 306 31.49 7.38 36.27
N ALA A 307 31.55 6.08 36.52
CA ALA A 307 32.14 5.15 35.59
C ALA A 307 31.30 3.89 35.52
N TYR A 308 31.44 3.15 34.43
CA TYR A 308 30.68 1.96 34.12
C TYR A 308 31.59 0.97 33.40
N GLU A 309 31.63 -0.26 33.88
CA GLU A 309 32.28 -1.37 33.18
C GLU A 309 31.22 -2.12 32.37
N ASP A 310 31.45 -2.26 31.07
CA ASP A 310 30.57 -3.00 30.17
C ASP A 310 30.78 -4.52 30.27
N ARG A 311 29.88 -5.27 29.65
CA ARG A 311 29.88 -6.75 29.63
C ARG A 311 31.15 -7.39 29.05
N GLU A 312 31.92 -6.65 28.25
CA GLU A 312 33.15 -7.12 27.63
C GLU A 312 34.39 -6.78 28.49
N GLY A 313 34.22 -6.00 29.56
CA GLY A 313 35.29 -5.50 30.43
C GLY A 313 35.87 -4.17 29.96
N GLY A 314 35.18 -3.47 29.04
CA GLY A 314 35.50 -2.10 28.64
C GLY A 314 35.03 -1.11 29.70
N ILE A 315 35.81 -0.06 29.93
CA ILE A 315 35.53 0.92 30.99
C ILE A 315 35.15 2.25 30.37
N TRP A 316 33.95 2.72 30.71
CA TRP A 316 33.42 4.01 30.34
C TRP A 316 33.47 4.95 31.53
N LEU A 317 34.10 6.11 31.37
CA LEU A 317 34.21 7.15 32.38
C LEU A 317 33.46 8.39 31.89
N ALA A 318 32.52 8.89 32.69
CA ALA A 318 31.73 10.07 32.36
C ALA A 318 32.28 11.31 33.06
N SER A 319 32.29 12.44 32.35
CA SER A 319 32.72 13.72 32.89
C SER A 319 31.76 14.85 32.55
N THR A 320 31.73 15.89 33.39
CA THR A 320 30.87 17.07 33.16
C THR A 320 31.45 18.07 32.16
N ASN A 321 32.75 18.02 31.88
CA ASN A 321 33.45 19.04 31.10
C ASN A 321 34.32 18.50 29.96
N ALA A 322 34.51 17.18 29.86
CA ALA A 322 35.43 16.57 28.91
C ALA A 322 34.86 15.34 28.19
N GLY A 323 33.53 15.25 28.05
CA GLY A 323 32.85 14.16 27.34
C GLY A 323 32.91 12.82 28.07
N LEU A 324 32.88 11.75 27.27
CA LEU A 324 33.13 10.38 27.73
C LEU A 324 34.59 10.02 27.52
N TRP A 325 35.08 9.11 28.34
CA TRP A 325 36.35 8.45 28.11
C TRP A 325 36.12 6.96 28.09
N HIS A 326 36.66 6.27 27.09
CA HIS A 326 36.48 4.84 26.92
C HIS A 326 37.83 4.15 26.89
N LEU A 327 37.97 3.14 27.73
CA LEU A 327 39.08 2.23 27.75
C LEU A 327 38.57 0.88 27.24
N LEU A 328 39.11 0.44 26.10
CA LEU A 328 38.62 -0.72 25.38
C LEU A 328 38.66 -2.00 26.24
N PRO A 329 37.79 -2.99 25.98
CA PRO A 329 37.93 -4.31 26.56
C PRO A 329 39.34 -4.85 26.34
N ARG A 330 39.94 -5.43 27.38
CA ARG A 330 41.29 -6.00 27.30
C ARG A 330 42.37 -4.99 26.89
N TRP A 331 42.17 -3.71 27.18
CA TRP A 331 43.17 -2.63 27.03
C TRP A 331 44.54 -2.99 27.58
N TRP A 332 44.62 -3.96 28.50
CA TRP A 332 45.86 -4.47 29.07
C TRP A 332 46.69 -5.37 28.14
N GLN A 333 46.21 -5.69 26.94
CA GLN A 333 46.94 -6.55 25.99
C GLN A 333 48.13 -5.86 25.34
N PHE A 334 48.01 -4.55 25.10
CA PHE A 334 49.02 -3.78 24.41
C PHE A 334 49.39 -2.57 25.27
N SER A 335 50.67 -2.39 25.51
CA SER A 335 51.21 -1.20 26.15
C SER A 335 51.90 -0.34 25.10
N VAL A 336 51.63 0.96 25.11
CA VAL A 336 52.18 1.88 24.13
C VAL A 336 53.11 2.87 24.82
N LEU A 337 54.38 2.83 24.42
CA LEU A 337 55.35 3.85 24.79
C LEU A 337 55.38 4.90 23.69
N SER A 338 54.87 6.08 23.97
CA SER A 338 54.82 7.22 23.04
C SER A 338 55.72 8.36 23.50
N ARG A 339 55.99 9.29 22.58
CA ARG A 339 56.54 10.61 22.94
C ARG A 339 55.42 11.50 23.46
N LEU A 340 55.63 12.09 24.62
CA LEU A 340 54.77 13.11 25.21
C LEU A 340 55.62 14.39 25.35
N GLU A 341 55.17 15.50 24.75
CA GLU A 341 55.95 16.75 24.75
C GLU A 341 56.22 17.29 26.16
N ASP A 342 55.25 17.11 27.06
CA ASP A 342 55.30 17.61 28.44
C ASP A 342 55.90 16.62 29.45
N ASP A 343 56.24 15.39 29.02
CA ASP A 343 56.82 14.36 29.90
C ASP A 343 58.26 14.00 29.46
N PRO A 344 59.29 14.49 30.17
CA PRO A 344 60.68 14.21 29.83
C PRO A 344 61.08 12.75 30.09
N SER A 345 60.26 11.96 30.78
CA SER A 345 60.49 10.53 31.00
C SER A 345 59.91 9.63 29.89
N SER A 346 59.16 10.21 28.95
CA SER A 346 58.60 9.52 27.79
C SER A 346 59.65 9.25 26.69
N LEU A 347 59.26 8.53 25.63
CA LEU A 347 60.17 8.28 24.50
C LEU A 347 60.51 9.58 23.80
N ARG A 348 61.77 9.76 23.39
CA ARG A 348 62.15 10.95 22.63
C ARG A 348 61.77 10.83 21.17
N ASN A 349 61.67 9.63 20.62
CA ASN A 349 61.27 9.42 19.23
C ASN A 349 59.75 9.28 19.14
N ALA A 350 59.10 10.18 18.39
CA ALA A 350 57.68 10.06 18.07
C ALA A 350 57.40 8.87 17.14
N LEU A 351 58.21 8.73 16.08
CA LEU A 351 58.19 7.56 15.20
C LEU A 351 59.35 6.66 15.58
N VAL A 352 59.06 5.41 15.91
CA VAL A 352 60.07 4.37 16.14
C VAL A 352 60.38 3.71 14.81
N LEU A 353 61.62 3.84 14.34
CA LEU A 353 62.06 3.36 13.02
C LEU A 353 62.96 2.12 13.12
N GLY A 354 63.66 1.94 14.24
CA GLY A 354 64.49 0.76 14.48
C GLY A 354 64.40 0.32 15.93
N THR A 355 64.43 -1.00 16.14
CA THR A 355 64.48 -1.63 17.45
C THR A 355 65.56 -2.71 17.50
N SER A 356 66.17 -2.90 18.68
CA SER A 356 67.09 -4.01 18.90
C SER A 356 66.94 -4.54 20.32
N PRO A 357 66.90 -5.87 20.54
CA PRO A 357 67.01 -6.41 21.89
C PRO A 357 68.36 -6.03 22.49
N SER A 358 68.37 -5.80 23.80
CA SER A 358 69.59 -5.50 24.56
C SER A 358 70.13 -6.74 25.27
N SER A 359 71.44 -6.97 25.24
CA SER A 359 72.04 -8.16 25.89
C SER A 359 71.94 -8.12 27.42
N ASN A 360 71.84 -6.92 28.00
CA ASN A 360 71.69 -6.69 29.43
C ASN A 360 70.23 -6.52 29.89
N GLY A 361 69.27 -6.85 29.03
CA GLY A 361 67.84 -6.63 29.26
C GLY A 361 67.35 -5.29 28.74
N GLY A 362 66.10 -5.25 28.28
CA GLY A 362 65.50 -4.09 27.64
C GLY A 362 65.61 -4.09 26.12
N VAL A 363 65.15 -3.00 25.50
CA VAL A 363 65.09 -2.79 24.07
C VAL A 363 65.62 -1.41 23.72
N TRP A 364 66.56 -1.36 22.77
CA TRP A 364 67.03 -0.13 22.14
C TRP A 364 66.04 0.33 21.09
N THR A 365 65.80 1.64 21.01
CA THR A 365 64.93 2.25 20.02
C THR A 365 65.53 3.54 19.46
N VAL A 366 65.34 3.72 18.15
CA VAL A 366 65.78 4.90 17.39
C VAL A 366 64.67 5.40 16.47
N GLY A 367 64.74 6.68 16.07
CA GLY A 367 63.68 7.23 15.23
C GLY A 367 63.78 8.71 14.85
N SER A 368 62.61 9.34 14.70
CA SER A 368 62.43 10.63 14.03
C SER A 368 63.07 11.84 14.72
N HIS A 369 63.44 11.75 15.99
CA HIS A 369 64.06 12.87 16.73
C HIS A 369 65.58 12.73 16.84
N GLY A 370 66.16 11.74 16.15
CA GLY A 370 67.60 11.52 16.22
C GLY A 370 68.07 11.05 17.60
N ALA A 371 67.20 10.41 18.37
CA ALA A 371 67.49 9.97 19.73
C ALA A 371 67.68 8.45 19.81
N LEU A 372 68.56 8.01 20.71
CA LEU A 372 68.70 6.62 21.15
C LEU A 372 68.15 6.52 22.57
N ASP A 373 67.07 5.77 22.72
CA ASP A 373 66.51 5.42 24.01
C ASP A 373 66.66 3.91 24.24
N ARG A 374 66.77 3.49 25.49
CA ARG A 374 66.60 2.10 25.91
C ARG A 374 65.40 2.04 26.84
N PHE A 375 64.53 1.06 26.70
CA PHE A 375 63.44 0.88 27.65
C PHE A 375 63.33 -0.56 28.11
N ASP A 376 62.82 -0.75 29.32
CA ASP A 376 62.49 -2.06 29.86
C ASP A 376 61.06 -2.44 29.42
N PRO A 377 60.87 -3.51 28.62
CA PRO A 377 59.54 -3.89 28.14
C PRO A 377 58.61 -4.38 29.27
N LYS A 378 59.15 -4.83 30.41
CA LYS A 378 58.36 -5.31 31.54
C LYS A 378 57.90 -4.18 32.45
N THR A 379 58.72 -3.15 32.64
CA THR A 379 58.40 -2.03 33.56
C THR A 379 58.02 -0.73 32.85
N GLY A 380 58.22 -0.65 31.53
CA GLY A 380 58.00 0.56 30.73
C GLY A 380 59.00 1.69 31.01
N ARG A 381 59.97 1.49 31.90
CA ARG A 381 60.95 2.52 32.28
C ARG A 381 61.87 2.83 31.11
N ILE A 382 61.99 4.10 30.77
CA ILE A 382 62.82 4.60 29.66
C ILE A 382 64.12 5.20 30.23
N GLU A 383 65.25 4.76 29.68
CA GLU A 383 66.58 5.32 29.85
C GLU A 383 66.97 6.06 28.56
N GLN A 384 67.04 7.38 28.65
CA GLN A 384 67.44 8.24 27.54
C GLN A 384 68.98 8.33 27.48
N HIS A 385 69.59 7.78 26.43
CA HIS A 385 71.04 7.74 26.30
C HIS A 385 71.60 9.00 25.64
N ARG A 386 71.14 9.31 24.42
CA ARG A 386 71.68 10.43 23.63
C ARG A 386 70.74 10.92 22.54
N THR A 387 70.88 12.19 22.15
CA THR A 387 70.27 12.80 20.96
C THR A 387 71.42 13.34 20.10
N TRP A 388 71.47 12.99 18.81
CA TRP A 388 72.63 13.30 17.96
C TRP A 388 72.51 14.63 17.21
N PHE A 389 71.30 15.18 17.03
CA PHE A 389 71.07 16.34 16.17
C PHE A 389 69.95 17.25 16.70
N ASN A 390 69.84 18.48 16.16
CA ASN A 390 68.74 19.43 16.42
C ASN A 390 67.36 18.95 15.89
N GLY A 391 67.11 17.63 15.83
CA GLY A 391 65.86 17.03 15.38
C GLY A 391 65.69 16.82 13.86
N MET A 392 66.65 17.24 13.02
CA MET A 392 66.51 17.17 11.56
C MET A 392 67.00 15.88 10.88
N HIS A 393 67.71 15.00 11.58
CA HIS A 393 68.23 13.74 11.02
C HIS A 393 67.61 12.53 11.74
N TRP A 394 66.91 11.69 10.99
CA TRP A 394 66.27 10.50 11.52
C TRP A 394 67.27 9.34 11.60
N LEU A 395 67.19 8.58 12.69
CA LEU A 395 67.92 7.33 12.84
C LEU A 395 66.98 6.19 12.40
N THR A 396 67.44 5.36 11.48
CA THR A 396 66.58 4.42 10.74
C THR A 396 66.70 2.98 11.22
N SER A 397 67.84 2.58 11.76
CA SER A 397 68.07 1.20 12.21
C SER A 397 69.00 1.17 13.42
N VAL A 398 68.86 0.14 14.25
CA VAL A 398 69.70 -0.07 15.43
C VAL A 398 69.95 -1.56 15.63
N ARG A 399 71.15 -1.92 16.10
CA ARG A 399 71.52 -3.29 16.44
C ARG A 399 72.57 -3.29 17.55
N GLU A 400 72.33 -4.02 18.63
CA GLU A 400 73.38 -4.34 19.59
C GLU A 400 74.19 -5.54 19.10
N ASP A 401 75.52 -5.43 19.14
CA ASP A 401 76.40 -6.54 18.83
C ASP A 401 76.70 -7.44 20.05
N ARG A 402 77.39 -8.56 19.82
CA ARG A 402 77.75 -9.53 20.86
C ARG A 402 78.72 -8.96 21.92
N ARG A 403 79.34 -7.79 21.68
CA ARG A 403 80.24 -7.08 22.61
C ARG A 403 79.48 -6.01 23.42
N GLY A 404 78.17 -5.88 23.25
CA GLY A 404 77.34 -4.88 23.92
C GLY A 404 77.48 -3.48 23.34
N GLN A 405 78.07 -3.33 22.13
CA GLN A 405 78.16 -2.05 21.44
C GLN A 405 76.91 -1.85 20.58
N VAL A 406 76.38 -0.64 20.56
CA VAL A 406 75.14 -0.31 19.84
C VAL A 406 75.46 0.33 18.51
N TRP A 407 75.14 -0.34 17.42
CA TRP A 407 75.23 0.16 16.06
C TRP A 407 73.94 0.85 15.66
N ILE A 408 74.05 2.01 15.03
CA ILE A 408 72.95 2.91 14.71
C ILE A 408 73.14 3.39 13.27
N GLY A 409 72.12 3.22 12.43
CA GLY A 409 72.10 3.72 11.07
C GLY A 409 71.30 5.01 10.93
N SER A 410 71.77 5.89 10.04
CA SER A 410 71.03 7.03 9.50
C SER A 410 71.10 7.01 7.96
N THR A 411 70.47 8.00 7.32
CA THR A 411 70.51 8.18 5.85
C THR A 411 71.93 8.36 5.29
N ASP A 412 72.86 8.87 6.09
CA ASP A 412 74.18 9.32 5.65
C ASP A 412 75.34 8.77 6.49
N ALA A 413 75.06 8.06 7.58
CA ALA A 413 76.07 7.60 8.51
C ALA A 413 75.71 6.28 9.20
N LEU A 414 76.76 5.52 9.53
CA LEU A 414 76.75 4.46 10.52
C LEU A 414 77.44 4.98 11.78
N VAL A 415 76.85 4.75 12.94
CA VAL A 415 77.39 5.15 14.25
C VAL A 415 77.48 3.94 15.14
N ARG A 416 78.60 3.75 15.83
CA ARG A 416 78.74 2.80 16.94
C ARG A 416 78.81 3.58 18.24
N TYR A 417 78.01 3.18 19.22
CA TYR A 417 77.90 3.80 20.53
C TYR A 417 78.25 2.78 21.62
N ASP A 418 79.16 3.16 22.51
CA ASP A 418 79.48 2.40 23.72
C ASP A 418 78.55 2.86 24.86
N PRO A 419 77.60 2.03 25.32
CA PRO A 419 76.65 2.45 26.35
C PRO A 419 77.29 2.64 27.72
N GLN A 420 78.43 2.00 28.00
CA GLN A 420 79.14 2.11 29.29
C GLN A 420 80.01 3.36 29.33
N ARG A 421 80.79 3.61 28.27
CA ARG A 421 81.69 4.78 28.19
C ARG A 421 81.03 6.04 27.65
N ARG A 422 79.87 5.91 27.01
CA ARG A 422 79.15 6.96 26.27
C ARG A 422 79.97 7.55 25.10
N GLU A 423 80.93 6.78 24.59
CA GLU A 423 81.77 7.14 23.44
C GLU A 423 81.08 6.77 22.13
N LEU A 424 81.43 7.48 21.05
CA LEU A 424 80.88 7.22 19.72
C LEU A 424 81.97 7.15 18.66
N ARG A 425 81.74 6.31 17.66
CA ARG A 425 82.51 6.29 16.42
C ARG A 425 81.54 6.40 15.24
N ARG A 426 81.82 7.27 14.28
CA ARG A 426 80.96 7.55 13.12
C ARG A 426 81.70 7.24 11.83
N TRP A 427 81.01 6.60 10.89
CA TRP A 427 81.42 6.40 9.50
C TRP A 427 80.36 7.05 8.61
N GLY A 428 80.74 7.92 7.68
CA GLY A 428 79.81 8.65 6.81
C GLY A 428 80.54 9.26 5.61
N ARG A 429 79.80 9.96 4.74
CA ARG A 429 80.34 10.52 3.47
C ARG A 429 81.59 11.41 3.66
N ASP A 430 81.66 12.13 4.77
CA ASP A 430 82.74 13.08 5.07
C ASP A 430 83.92 12.45 5.86
N ALA A 431 83.85 11.15 6.19
CA ALA A 431 84.78 10.47 7.07
C ALA A 431 85.59 9.39 6.34
N GLY A 432 86.75 9.72 5.77
CA GLY A 432 87.79 8.72 5.49
C GLY A 432 88.46 8.26 6.80
N ALA A 433 88.94 7.02 7.01
CA ALA A 433 88.98 5.80 6.20
C ALA A 433 88.36 4.61 6.96
N ASP A 434 87.22 4.14 6.43
CA ASP A 434 86.63 2.78 6.31
C ASP A 434 85.16 3.00 5.92
N ALA A 435 84.97 3.82 4.89
CA ALA A 435 83.68 4.29 4.39
C ALA A 435 83.26 3.47 3.17
N ALA A 436 82.17 2.72 3.29
CA ALA A 436 81.19 2.57 2.22
C ALA A 436 79.83 2.64 2.89
N MET A 437 79.01 3.56 2.41
CA MET A 437 77.64 3.87 2.83
C MET A 437 77.15 4.93 1.85
N GLU A 438 76.14 4.68 1.00
CA GLU A 438 75.60 5.73 0.12
C GLU A 438 74.07 5.67 -0.05
N GLY A 439 73.39 5.13 0.96
CA GLY A 439 71.94 5.13 1.08
C GLY A 439 71.52 4.89 2.53
N VAL A 440 70.21 4.85 2.77
CA VAL A 440 69.64 4.53 4.07
C VAL A 440 70.04 3.11 4.47
N ILE A 441 70.47 2.93 5.71
CA ILE A 441 70.63 1.60 6.32
C ILE A 441 69.25 1.15 6.80
N GLU A 442 68.64 0.24 6.04
CA GLU A 442 67.28 -0.26 6.29
C GLU A 442 67.26 -1.24 7.47
N ALA A 443 68.22 -2.17 7.50
CA ALA A 443 68.35 -3.17 8.55
C ALA A 443 69.82 -3.50 8.82
N MET A 444 70.08 -4.04 10.01
CA MET A 444 71.41 -4.52 10.42
C MET A 444 71.29 -5.88 11.08
N MET A 445 72.26 -6.77 10.85
CA MET A 445 72.30 -8.09 11.46
C MET A 445 73.72 -8.51 11.80
N THR A 446 73.89 -9.24 12.91
CA THR A 446 75.18 -9.77 13.35
C THR A 446 75.20 -11.30 13.21
N CYS A 447 75.70 -11.77 12.07
CA CYS A 447 75.86 -13.20 11.73
C CYS A 447 77.33 -13.50 11.36
N ASP A 448 77.61 -14.76 11.04
CA ASP A 448 78.91 -15.24 10.57
C ASP A 448 80.03 -14.94 11.60
N GLY A 449 79.76 -15.25 12.88
CA GLY A 449 80.64 -14.92 14.00
C GLY A 449 80.54 -13.45 14.43
N ASP A 450 81.57 -12.65 14.11
CA ASP A 450 81.73 -11.24 14.51
C ASP A 450 81.63 -10.29 13.29
N SER A 451 80.71 -10.57 12.36
CA SER A 451 80.47 -9.71 11.20
C SER A 451 79.16 -8.93 11.36
N LEU A 452 79.21 -7.64 11.05
CA LEU A 452 78.04 -6.77 10.94
C LEU A 452 77.62 -6.68 9.48
N TRP A 453 76.42 -7.15 9.19
CA TRP A 453 75.77 -7.01 7.89
C TRP A 453 74.85 -5.79 7.90
N LEU A 454 74.97 -4.96 6.87
CA LEU A 454 74.10 -3.81 6.63
C LEU A 454 73.26 -4.08 5.38
N MET A 455 71.95 -3.85 5.48
CA MET A 455 71.06 -3.82 4.33
C MET A 455 70.93 -2.40 3.79
N LEU A 456 71.13 -2.26 2.48
CA LEU A 456 70.87 -1.03 1.75
C LEU A 456 69.93 -1.34 0.56
N PRO A 457 69.20 -0.34 0.04
CA PRO A 457 68.36 -0.53 -1.14
C PRO A 457 69.11 -1.09 -2.35
N ALA A 458 70.38 -0.69 -2.51
CA ALA A 458 71.24 -1.07 -3.63
C ALA A 458 71.95 -2.42 -3.45
N GLY A 459 71.94 -3.02 -2.25
CA GLY A 459 72.71 -4.22 -1.96
C GLY A 459 73.00 -4.45 -0.47
N LEU A 460 74.09 -5.14 -0.19
CA LEU A 460 74.53 -5.49 1.16
C LEU A 460 75.95 -5.02 1.42
N GLN A 461 76.25 -4.73 2.68
CA GLN A 461 77.63 -4.50 3.12
C GLN A 461 77.96 -5.37 4.32
N GLN A 462 79.19 -5.87 4.35
CA GLN A 462 79.73 -6.64 5.46
C GLN A 462 80.89 -5.86 6.09
N ARG A 463 80.84 -5.69 7.41
CA ARG A 463 81.85 -5.03 8.23
C ARG A 463 82.28 -5.94 9.38
N ASP A 464 83.46 -5.70 9.94
CA ASP A 464 83.79 -6.23 11.27
C ASP A 464 83.23 -5.36 12.39
N LEU A 465 83.28 -5.86 13.63
CA LEU A 465 82.83 -5.12 14.82
C LEU A 465 83.75 -3.93 15.19
N ASP A 466 84.88 -3.74 14.51
CA ASP A 466 85.70 -2.53 14.60
C ASP A 466 85.33 -1.49 13.55
N GLY A 467 84.33 -1.82 12.71
CA GLY A 467 83.74 -1.00 11.68
C GLY A 467 84.53 -0.97 10.39
N ARG A 468 85.53 -1.84 10.20
CA ARG A 468 86.25 -1.93 8.93
C ARG A 468 85.39 -2.57 7.87
N LEU A 469 85.36 -1.99 6.68
CA LEU A 469 84.62 -2.55 5.55
C LEU A 469 85.32 -3.80 5.05
N ARG A 470 84.64 -4.95 5.12
CA ARG A 470 85.13 -6.20 4.55
C ARG A 470 84.67 -6.36 3.10
N ARG A 471 83.38 -6.12 2.85
CA ARG A 471 82.76 -6.36 1.54
C ARG A 471 81.62 -5.38 1.28
N GLN A 472 81.47 -5.02 0.01
CA GLN A 472 80.29 -4.37 -0.53
C GLN A 472 79.75 -5.25 -1.67
N LEU A 473 78.46 -5.53 -1.65
CA LEU A 473 77.78 -6.43 -2.58
C LEU A 473 76.61 -5.68 -3.21
N ASP A 474 76.75 -5.25 -4.46
CA ASP A 474 75.66 -4.59 -5.16
C ASP A 474 74.71 -5.62 -5.81
N ASN A 475 73.43 -5.26 -5.95
CA ASN A 475 72.44 -6.10 -6.64
C ASN A 475 72.87 -6.37 -8.10
N GLY A 476 73.04 -7.66 -8.45
CA GLY A 476 73.61 -8.11 -9.72
C GLY A 476 74.99 -8.77 -9.59
N GLN A 477 75.62 -8.68 -8.42
CA GLN A 477 76.91 -9.31 -8.13
C GLN A 477 76.78 -10.47 -7.15
N ARG A 478 77.75 -11.38 -7.17
CA ARG A 478 77.95 -12.45 -6.17
C ARG A 478 76.66 -13.22 -5.83
N GLY A 479 75.82 -13.50 -6.83
CA GLY A 479 74.58 -14.27 -6.68
C GLY A 479 73.32 -13.47 -6.35
N LEU A 480 73.45 -12.17 -6.03
CA LEU A 480 72.32 -11.24 -5.99
C LEU A 480 71.90 -10.89 -7.42
N GLN A 481 70.61 -10.75 -7.67
CA GLN A 481 70.09 -10.46 -9.00
C GLN A 481 69.93 -8.96 -9.25
N GLN A 482 70.16 -8.52 -10.50
CA GLN A 482 70.01 -7.12 -10.87
C GLN A 482 68.53 -6.68 -10.75
N GLY A 483 68.30 -5.56 -10.05
CA GLY A 483 66.97 -5.01 -9.81
C GLY A 483 66.10 -5.81 -8.83
N GLN A 484 66.68 -6.71 -8.03
CA GLN A 484 65.95 -7.30 -6.90
C GLN A 484 65.77 -6.26 -5.78
N LEU A 485 64.63 -6.29 -5.11
CA LEU A 485 64.43 -5.63 -3.82
C LEU A 485 64.87 -6.56 -2.69
N ASN A 486 65.66 -6.04 -1.75
CA ASN A 486 66.02 -6.68 -0.50
C ASN A 486 64.94 -6.33 0.53
N LEU A 487 64.34 -7.32 1.18
CA LEU A 487 63.11 -7.12 1.96
C LEU A 487 63.27 -7.45 3.44
N ASP A 488 64.09 -8.45 3.79
CA ASP A 488 64.39 -8.78 5.18
C ASP A 488 65.69 -9.60 5.28
N MET A 489 66.33 -9.64 6.45
CA MET A 489 67.54 -10.43 6.69
C MET A 489 67.56 -11.04 8.09
N GLU A 490 68.04 -12.27 8.20
CA GLU A 490 68.18 -12.97 9.48
C GLU A 490 69.32 -13.99 9.42
N CYS A 491 69.88 -14.37 10.57
CA CYS A 491 70.84 -15.47 10.61
C CYS A 491 70.10 -16.80 10.41
N GLY A 492 70.50 -17.55 9.39
CA GLY A 492 70.00 -18.91 9.16
C GLY A 492 70.49 -19.89 10.23
N PRO A 493 70.04 -21.17 10.18
CA PRO A 493 70.36 -22.18 11.19
C PRO A 493 71.86 -22.49 11.37
N GLN A 494 72.69 -22.10 10.41
CA GLN A 494 74.15 -22.29 10.41
C GLN A 494 74.93 -21.02 10.80
N ASP A 495 74.26 -19.99 11.35
CA ASP A 495 74.81 -18.64 11.61
C ASP A 495 75.25 -17.90 10.33
N HIS A 496 74.79 -18.33 9.15
CA HIS A 496 75.01 -17.62 7.88
C HIS A 496 73.87 -16.67 7.57
N ILE A 497 74.18 -15.48 7.04
CA ILE A 497 73.13 -14.51 6.68
C ILE A 497 72.20 -15.08 5.60
N TRP A 498 70.91 -15.04 5.87
CA TRP A 498 69.84 -15.27 4.90
C TRP A 498 69.20 -13.93 4.52
N LEU A 499 68.89 -13.80 3.23
CA LEU A 499 68.32 -12.59 2.64
C LEU A 499 66.98 -12.94 1.99
N ALA A 500 65.90 -12.40 2.53
CA ALA A 500 64.61 -12.38 1.87
C ALA A 500 64.58 -11.26 0.83
N SER A 501 64.03 -11.58 -0.34
CA SER A 501 64.00 -10.66 -1.48
C SER A 501 62.70 -10.78 -2.26
N SER A 502 62.45 -9.81 -3.13
CA SER A 502 61.40 -9.86 -4.16
C SER A 502 61.48 -11.07 -5.11
N ARG A 503 62.56 -11.86 -5.08
CA ARG A 503 62.80 -13.00 -5.98
C ARG A 503 63.10 -14.31 -5.24
N GLY A 504 62.69 -14.43 -3.97
CA GLY A 504 62.89 -15.61 -3.15
C GLY A 504 63.84 -15.40 -1.98
N LEU A 505 64.16 -16.51 -1.32
CA LEU A 505 65.07 -16.56 -0.18
C LEU A 505 66.47 -17.01 -0.60
N LEU A 506 67.49 -16.21 -0.26
CA LEU A 506 68.89 -16.48 -0.56
C LEU A 506 69.69 -16.73 0.72
N GLN A 507 70.68 -17.61 0.67
CA GLN A 507 71.66 -17.82 1.75
C GLN A 507 73.06 -17.43 1.29
N TRP A 508 73.83 -16.84 2.19
CA TRP A 508 75.26 -16.62 1.98
C TRP A 508 76.05 -17.91 2.19
N LEU A 509 76.94 -18.23 1.25
CA LEU A 509 77.85 -19.37 1.35
C LEU A 509 79.29 -18.87 1.46
N PRO A 510 79.92 -18.90 2.66
CA PRO A 510 81.27 -18.37 2.86
C PRO A 510 82.34 -19.01 1.97
N GLU A 511 82.24 -20.33 1.72
CA GLU A 511 83.22 -21.08 0.91
C GLU A 511 83.28 -20.62 -0.55
N SER A 512 82.15 -20.17 -1.10
CA SER A 512 82.05 -19.74 -2.50
C SER A 512 81.89 -18.21 -2.64
N GLU A 513 81.85 -17.50 -1.52
CA GLU A 513 81.67 -16.06 -1.40
C GLU A 513 80.55 -15.50 -2.29
N ARG A 514 79.39 -16.17 -2.27
CA ARG A 514 78.21 -15.78 -3.05
C ARG A 514 76.92 -16.18 -2.36
N PHE A 515 75.84 -15.46 -2.70
CA PHE A 515 74.48 -15.85 -2.41
C PHE A 515 74.01 -16.95 -3.37
N GLN A 516 73.22 -17.88 -2.84
CA GLN A 516 72.50 -18.89 -3.61
C GLN A 516 71.08 -19.05 -3.07
N PRO A 517 70.09 -19.43 -3.90
CA PRO A 517 68.76 -19.75 -3.41
C PRO A 517 68.80 -20.84 -2.34
N VAL A 518 68.06 -20.64 -1.25
CA VAL A 518 67.93 -21.65 -0.20
C VAL A 518 67.20 -22.86 -0.80
N PRO A 519 67.78 -24.08 -0.75
CA PRO A 519 67.14 -25.26 -1.32
C PRO A 519 65.76 -25.50 -0.70
N GLY A 520 64.74 -25.72 -1.54
CA GLY A 520 63.36 -25.95 -1.10
C GLY A 520 62.57 -24.69 -0.71
N ALA A 521 63.21 -23.51 -0.68
CA ALA A 521 62.51 -22.25 -0.52
C ALA A 521 61.68 -21.88 -1.77
N PRO A 522 60.60 -21.11 -1.61
CA PRO A 522 59.85 -20.58 -2.75
C PRO A 522 60.68 -19.56 -3.55
N ALA A 523 60.45 -19.51 -4.86
CA ALA A 523 61.07 -18.54 -5.78
C ALA A 523 60.23 -17.24 -5.94
N THR A 524 59.20 -17.07 -5.12
CA THR A 524 58.35 -15.86 -5.06
C THR A 524 58.90 -14.86 -4.05
N ALA A 525 58.40 -13.63 -4.05
CA ALA A 525 58.78 -12.62 -3.07
C ALA A 525 58.57 -13.14 -1.62
N ILE A 526 59.59 -12.93 -0.79
CA ILE A 526 59.54 -13.17 0.65
C ILE A 526 59.69 -11.82 1.33
N HIS A 527 58.68 -11.40 2.08
CA HIS A 527 58.62 -10.06 2.68
C HIS A 527 59.16 -10.01 4.10
N ALA A 528 59.03 -11.10 4.84
CA ALA A 528 59.61 -11.26 6.18
C ALA A 528 59.93 -12.74 6.41
N LEU A 529 60.93 -13.01 7.24
CA LEU A 529 61.26 -14.36 7.68
C LEU A 529 61.45 -14.44 9.20
N HIS A 530 61.30 -15.64 9.73
CA HIS A 530 61.71 -15.96 11.09
C HIS A 530 62.37 -17.34 11.14
N VAL A 531 63.59 -17.41 11.69
CA VAL A 531 64.34 -18.66 11.88
C VAL A 531 64.35 -19.04 13.36
N GLY A 532 63.56 -20.06 13.70
CA GLY A 532 63.49 -20.64 15.03
C GLY A 532 64.70 -21.52 15.38
N ARG A 533 65.00 -21.63 16.68
CA ARG A 533 66.13 -22.43 17.20
C ARG A 533 65.97 -23.95 17.01
N ASP A 534 64.75 -24.41 16.81
CA ASP A 534 64.39 -25.81 16.58
C ASP A 534 64.44 -26.22 15.10
N GLY A 535 64.94 -25.33 14.23
CA GLY A 535 64.97 -25.52 12.79
C GLY A 535 63.63 -25.25 12.10
N GLN A 536 62.62 -24.73 12.81
CA GLN A 536 61.43 -24.18 12.15
C GLN A 536 61.76 -22.86 11.47
N VAL A 537 61.24 -22.68 10.25
CA VAL A 537 61.41 -21.46 9.48
C VAL A 537 60.04 -21.00 9.02
N TRP A 538 59.69 -19.76 9.30
CA TRP A 538 58.47 -19.15 8.81
C TRP A 538 58.80 -18.11 7.73
N LEU A 539 58.06 -18.15 6.63
CA LEU A 539 58.23 -17.22 5.52
C LEU A 539 56.90 -16.51 5.24
N SER A 540 56.93 -15.19 5.13
CA SER A 540 55.81 -14.38 4.64
C SER A 540 55.91 -14.21 3.13
N GLU A 541 54.90 -14.74 2.44
CA GLU A 541 54.67 -14.57 1.01
C GLU A 541 53.45 -13.67 0.81
N ASP A 542 53.14 -13.27 -0.44
CA ASP A 542 51.96 -12.46 -0.74
C ASP A 542 50.66 -13.16 -0.29
N GLY A 543 50.01 -12.62 0.75
CA GLY A 543 48.72 -13.09 1.26
C GLY A 543 48.75 -14.44 1.97
N ARG A 544 49.92 -14.95 2.36
CA ARG A 544 50.04 -16.20 3.14
C ARG A 544 51.30 -16.26 4.00
N LEU A 545 51.22 -17.02 5.09
CA LEU A 545 52.38 -17.45 5.88
C LEU A 545 52.62 -18.94 5.66
N SER A 546 53.86 -19.30 5.34
CA SER A 546 54.26 -20.69 5.12
C SER A 546 55.25 -21.12 6.20
N ARG A 547 54.95 -22.22 6.88
CA ARG A 547 55.84 -22.87 7.86
C ARG A 547 56.64 -23.97 7.19
N TYR A 548 57.95 -23.94 7.38
CA TYR A 548 58.92 -24.90 6.89
C TYR A 548 59.72 -25.50 8.05
N ARG A 549 60.32 -26.66 7.81
CA ARG A 549 61.36 -27.26 8.65
C ARG A 549 62.65 -27.32 7.86
N TRP A 550 63.72 -26.81 8.45
CA TRP A 550 65.07 -26.98 7.94
C TRP A 550 65.59 -28.37 8.32
N SER A 551 65.83 -29.23 7.32
CA SER A 551 66.31 -30.59 7.50
C SER A 551 67.28 -30.93 6.37
N GLN A 552 68.41 -31.55 6.70
CA GLN A 552 69.41 -32.00 5.71
C GLN A 552 69.87 -30.93 4.70
N GLY A 553 69.95 -29.65 5.13
CA GLY A 553 70.37 -28.55 4.25
C GLY A 553 69.29 -28.04 3.28
N ARG A 554 68.02 -28.38 3.51
CA ARG A 554 66.88 -27.99 2.68
C ARG A 554 65.67 -27.58 3.53
N LEU A 555 64.85 -26.67 3.01
CA LEU A 555 63.53 -26.36 3.55
C LEU A 555 62.47 -27.35 3.06
N GLU A 556 61.77 -27.98 4.00
CA GLU A 556 60.61 -28.83 3.77
C GLU A 556 59.35 -28.11 4.27
N ARG A 557 58.39 -27.83 3.37
CA ARG A 557 57.16 -27.13 3.73
C ARG A 557 56.26 -28.02 4.58
N GLN A 558 55.82 -27.52 5.73
CA GLN A 558 54.97 -28.23 6.67
C GLN A 558 53.51 -27.77 6.63
N ALA A 559 53.27 -26.46 6.55
CA ALA A 559 51.93 -25.89 6.57
C ALA A 559 51.90 -24.56 5.81
N VAL A 560 50.71 -24.18 5.34
CA VAL A 560 50.43 -22.88 4.72
C VAL A 560 49.17 -22.32 5.37
N VAL A 561 49.25 -21.07 5.82
CA VAL A 561 48.16 -20.31 6.41
C VAL A 561 47.83 -19.18 5.43
N GLY A 562 46.72 -19.32 4.73
CA GLY A 562 46.25 -18.39 3.70
C GLY A 562 44.82 -17.90 3.96
N ALA A 563 44.18 -17.40 2.92
CA ALA A 563 42.83 -16.83 2.99
C ALA A 563 41.78 -17.82 3.56
N GLU A 564 41.93 -19.13 3.32
CA GLU A 564 41.02 -20.15 3.86
C GLU A 564 41.01 -20.20 5.40
N GLN A 565 42.14 -19.90 6.04
CA GLN A 565 42.28 -19.84 7.49
C GLN A 565 42.00 -18.41 8.03
N GLY A 566 41.59 -17.48 7.18
CA GLY A 566 41.35 -16.09 7.53
C GLY A 566 42.59 -15.19 7.50
N TYR A 567 43.71 -15.65 6.92
CA TYR A 567 44.88 -14.79 6.74
C TYR A 567 44.58 -13.70 5.69
N PRO A 568 44.77 -12.42 6.02
CA PRO A 568 44.46 -11.34 5.09
C PRO A 568 45.42 -11.33 3.90
N ALA A 569 44.95 -10.84 2.75
CA ALA A 569 45.79 -10.59 1.58
C ALA A 569 46.73 -9.40 1.82
N ILE A 570 47.76 -9.61 2.61
CA ILE A 570 48.79 -8.65 3.02
C ILE A 570 50.19 -9.28 2.88
N SER A 571 51.19 -8.42 2.90
CA SER A 571 52.60 -8.78 3.06
C SER A 571 53.04 -8.37 4.46
N ALA A 572 53.70 -9.27 5.20
CA ALA A 572 54.17 -8.94 6.54
C ALA A 572 55.40 -8.03 6.45
N SER A 573 55.45 -6.97 7.26
CA SER A 573 56.59 -6.08 7.43
C SER A 573 57.61 -6.56 8.47
N GLY A 574 57.25 -7.62 9.21
CA GLY A 574 58.06 -8.24 10.25
C GLY A 574 57.38 -9.51 10.72
N LEU A 575 58.17 -10.50 11.14
CA LEU A 575 57.69 -11.81 11.55
C LEU A 575 58.51 -12.32 12.74
N VAL A 576 57.84 -12.69 13.82
CA VAL A 576 58.47 -13.31 15.01
C VAL A 576 57.58 -14.45 15.48
N VAL A 577 58.19 -15.54 15.94
CA VAL A 577 57.48 -16.64 16.58
C VAL A 577 57.82 -16.65 18.06
N ASP A 578 56.80 -16.68 18.91
CA ASP A 578 57.00 -16.72 20.36
C ASP A 578 57.39 -18.12 20.85
N ALA A 579 57.67 -18.23 22.15
CA ALA A 579 58.08 -19.49 22.78
C ALA A 579 56.98 -20.58 22.71
N GLN A 580 55.73 -20.22 22.47
CA GLN A 580 54.59 -21.15 22.32
C GLN A 580 54.38 -21.58 20.86
N GLY A 581 55.18 -21.07 19.93
CA GLY A 581 55.05 -21.38 18.50
C GLY A 581 53.97 -20.58 17.79
N VAL A 582 53.40 -19.54 18.41
CA VAL A 582 52.45 -18.63 17.76
C VAL A 582 53.24 -17.63 16.93
N ALA A 583 52.86 -17.48 15.66
CA ALA A 583 53.51 -16.54 14.75
C ALA A 583 52.82 -15.18 14.83
N TRP A 584 53.62 -14.13 14.99
CA TRP A 584 53.22 -12.74 15.03
C TRP A 584 53.79 -12.03 13.82
N ALA A 585 52.90 -11.45 13.00
CA ALA A 585 53.26 -10.76 11.78
C ALA A 585 52.76 -9.32 11.80
N THR A 586 53.65 -8.35 11.70
CA THR A 586 53.27 -6.94 11.54
C THR A 586 52.94 -6.65 10.08
N SER A 587 52.06 -5.67 9.83
CA SER A 587 51.68 -5.27 8.47
C SER A 587 51.17 -3.84 8.41
N ALA A 588 50.87 -3.35 7.21
CA ALA A 588 50.16 -2.10 7.01
C ALA A 588 48.70 -2.12 7.53
N ARG A 589 48.11 -3.28 7.79
CA ARG A 589 46.73 -3.42 8.30
C ARG A 589 46.63 -3.68 9.79
N GLY A 590 47.75 -3.85 10.48
CA GLY A 590 47.81 -4.17 11.90
C GLY A 590 48.72 -5.36 12.21
N LEU A 591 48.53 -5.92 13.39
CA LEU A 591 49.30 -7.06 13.92
C LEU A 591 48.50 -8.34 13.74
N VAL A 592 49.03 -9.30 12.99
CA VAL A 592 48.39 -10.60 12.78
C VAL A 592 49.00 -11.64 13.72
N ARG A 593 48.12 -12.31 14.47
CA ARG A 593 48.44 -13.47 15.29
C ARG A 593 47.96 -14.73 14.59
N VAL A 594 48.86 -15.70 14.43
CA VAL A 594 48.55 -17.02 13.88
C VAL A 594 48.88 -18.07 14.93
N SER A 595 47.88 -18.86 15.34
CA SER A 595 48.07 -19.94 16.32
C SER A 595 49.12 -20.95 15.87
N ALA A 596 49.73 -21.65 16.83
CA ALA A 596 50.79 -22.62 16.55
C ALA A 596 50.35 -23.79 15.64
N ASP A 597 49.05 -24.13 15.63
CA ASP A 597 48.46 -25.11 14.70
C ASP A 597 48.11 -24.53 13.31
N GLY A 598 48.18 -23.21 13.14
CA GLY A 598 47.84 -22.50 11.91
C GLY A 598 46.34 -22.39 11.62
N GLN A 599 45.46 -22.80 12.54
CA GLN A 599 44.01 -22.84 12.32
C GLN A 599 43.27 -21.56 12.70
N SER A 600 43.85 -20.75 13.59
CA SER A 600 43.27 -19.51 14.08
C SER A 600 44.15 -18.34 13.70
N VAL A 601 43.58 -17.43 12.90
CA VAL A 601 44.19 -16.15 12.54
C VAL A 601 43.37 -15.02 13.12
N ARG A 602 44.04 -14.05 13.76
CA ARG A 602 43.41 -12.82 14.28
C ARG A 602 44.25 -11.62 13.92
N LEU A 603 43.64 -10.64 13.25
CA LEU A 603 44.24 -9.35 12.93
C LEU A 603 43.85 -8.33 13.99
N TYR A 604 44.81 -7.82 14.76
CA TYR A 604 44.63 -6.75 15.73
C TYR A 604 44.86 -5.37 15.10
N GLY A 605 43.98 -4.41 15.38
CA GLY A 605 44.03 -3.04 14.85
C GLY A 605 43.85 -1.97 15.93
N VAL A 606 43.56 -0.73 15.51
CA VAL A 606 43.36 0.41 16.42
C VAL A 606 42.16 0.24 17.36
N HIS A 607 41.16 -0.53 16.93
CA HIS A 607 39.99 -0.87 17.74
C HIS A 607 40.29 -1.95 18.80
N ASP A 608 41.46 -2.59 18.73
CA ASP A 608 41.94 -3.55 19.74
C ASP A 608 42.93 -2.93 20.73
N GLY A 609 43.11 -1.60 20.70
CA GLY A 609 44.01 -0.87 21.58
C GLY A 609 45.37 -0.52 20.99
N LEU A 610 45.61 -0.84 19.71
CA LEU A 610 46.83 -0.38 19.03
C LEU A 610 46.77 1.13 18.74
N PRO A 611 47.88 1.86 18.85
CA PRO A 611 47.90 3.31 18.67
C PRO A 611 47.89 3.72 17.18
N SER A 612 48.27 2.80 16.30
CA SER A 612 48.38 2.97 14.85
C SER A 612 48.06 1.63 14.19
N GLN A 613 47.43 1.69 13.01
CA GLN A 613 47.20 0.50 12.20
C GLN A 613 48.47 0.03 11.49
N GLU A 614 49.32 0.97 11.06
CA GLU A 614 50.55 0.67 10.33
C GLU A 614 51.72 0.46 11.29
N PHE A 615 52.43 -0.65 11.08
CA PHE A 615 53.69 -1.00 11.75
C PHE A 615 54.89 -0.77 10.83
N ARG A 616 56.03 -0.41 11.43
CA ARG A 616 57.28 -0.18 10.70
C ARG A 616 58.02 -1.49 10.43
N GLU A 617 58.57 -1.60 9.22
CA GLU A 617 59.43 -2.69 8.80
C GLU A 617 60.65 -2.83 9.72
N HIS A 618 61.14 -4.05 9.91
CA HIS A 618 62.33 -4.37 10.72
C HIS A 618 62.28 -3.96 12.20
N THR A 619 61.12 -3.58 12.73
CA THR A 619 60.96 -3.18 14.14
C THR A 619 60.34 -4.24 15.04
N LEU A 620 59.78 -5.31 14.48
CA LEU A 620 59.21 -6.40 15.26
C LEU A 620 60.33 -7.30 15.80
N ILE A 621 60.49 -7.34 17.12
CA ILE A 621 61.49 -8.16 17.80
C ILE A 621 60.92 -8.86 19.03
N ALA A 622 61.56 -9.95 19.44
CA ALA A 622 61.41 -10.52 20.78
C ALA A 622 62.49 -9.98 21.71
N ALA A 623 62.09 -9.43 22.85
CA ALA A 623 62.99 -9.04 23.92
C ALA A 623 63.50 -10.26 24.69
N ALA A 624 64.60 -10.09 25.43
CA ALA A 624 65.23 -11.19 26.17
C ALA A 624 64.34 -11.83 27.25
N ASP A 625 63.34 -11.09 27.73
CA ASP A 625 62.36 -11.53 28.73
C ASP A 625 61.08 -12.14 28.13
N GLY A 626 61.00 -12.25 26.80
CA GLY A 626 59.88 -12.87 26.08
C GLY A 626 58.81 -11.90 25.58
N HIS A 627 58.83 -10.63 25.99
CA HIS A 627 57.91 -9.63 25.45
C HIS A 627 58.20 -9.36 23.97
N LEU A 628 57.15 -9.09 23.20
CA LEU A 628 57.28 -8.63 21.82
C LEU A 628 57.18 -7.12 21.75
N VAL A 629 58.02 -6.53 20.91
CA VAL A 629 58.07 -5.10 20.66
C VAL A 629 57.98 -4.83 19.18
N ALA A 630 57.16 -3.85 18.80
CA ALA A 630 57.05 -3.37 17.42
C ALA A 630 56.95 -1.85 17.37
N GLY A 631 57.61 -1.24 16.37
CA GLY A 631 57.57 0.19 16.12
C GLY A 631 56.37 0.61 15.29
N THR A 632 55.78 1.75 15.63
CA THR A 632 54.69 2.38 14.89
C THR A 632 54.97 3.86 14.69
N ALA A 633 54.11 4.53 13.91
CA ALA A 633 54.15 5.99 13.79
C ALA A 633 53.78 6.73 15.09
N ALA A 634 53.20 6.03 16.07
CA ALA A 634 52.74 6.59 17.34
C ALA A 634 53.62 6.15 18.54
N GLY A 635 54.74 5.47 18.29
CA GLY A 635 55.63 4.99 19.36
C GLY A 635 55.93 3.49 19.26
N ALA A 636 56.39 2.89 20.36
CA ALA A 636 56.63 1.46 20.47
C ALA A 636 55.44 0.75 21.14
N VAL A 637 54.96 -0.30 20.50
CA VAL A 637 53.97 -1.22 21.07
C VAL A 637 54.72 -2.37 21.74
N VAL A 638 54.39 -2.63 23.00
CA VAL A 638 54.97 -3.69 23.83
C VAL A 638 53.84 -4.59 24.31
N PHE A 639 53.99 -5.90 24.16
CA PHE A 639 53.00 -6.85 24.65
C PHE A 639 53.62 -8.19 25.06
N ASP A 640 53.00 -8.83 26.03
CA ASP A 640 53.30 -10.21 26.39
C ASP A 640 52.49 -11.14 25.47
N PRO A 641 53.14 -11.94 24.61
CA PRO A 641 52.44 -12.81 23.68
C PRO A 641 51.51 -13.84 24.38
N GLU A 642 51.80 -14.21 25.63
CA GLU A 642 50.97 -15.16 26.38
C GLU A 642 49.63 -14.54 26.84
N GLN A 643 49.59 -13.22 27.05
CA GLN A 643 48.40 -12.48 27.51
C GLN A 643 47.47 -12.07 26.36
N VAL A 644 48.03 -11.92 25.15
CA VAL A 644 47.26 -11.56 23.95
C VAL A 644 46.59 -12.80 23.35
N ARG A 645 45.35 -13.05 23.79
CA ARG A 645 44.49 -14.14 23.32
C ARG A 645 43.18 -13.58 22.76
N PRO A 646 42.57 -14.18 21.74
CA PRO A 646 41.22 -13.83 21.30
C PRO A 646 40.20 -13.95 22.45
N SER A 647 39.15 -13.14 22.46
CA SER A 647 38.04 -13.31 23.41
C SER A 647 37.25 -14.58 23.10
N VAL A 648 36.67 -15.16 24.15
CA VAL A 648 35.68 -16.26 24.05
C VAL A 648 34.29 -15.81 24.52
N ARG A 649 34.14 -14.55 24.95
CA ARG A 649 32.86 -14.01 25.42
C ARG A 649 31.92 -13.81 24.24
N ARG A 650 30.64 -14.20 24.41
CA ARG A 650 29.60 -14.01 23.41
C ARG A 650 28.84 -12.72 23.69
N ALA A 651 28.93 -11.75 22.79
CA ALA A 651 28.12 -10.52 22.84
C ALA A 651 26.64 -10.82 22.49
N PRO A 652 25.68 -10.05 23.04
CA PRO A 652 24.27 -10.20 22.71
C PRO A 652 23.99 -9.71 21.28
N LEU A 653 23.21 -10.50 20.54
CA LEU A 653 22.65 -10.08 19.26
C LEU A 653 21.21 -9.65 19.49
N VAL A 654 20.86 -8.47 19.00
CA VAL A 654 19.50 -7.92 19.04
C VAL A 654 19.03 -7.60 17.62
N ILE A 655 17.75 -7.82 17.35
CA ILE A 655 17.10 -7.30 16.15
C ILE A 655 16.69 -5.87 16.50
N GLU A 656 17.42 -4.90 15.97
CA GLU A 656 17.23 -3.49 16.30
C GLU A 656 16.01 -2.92 15.59
N ARG A 657 15.86 -3.22 14.30
CA ARG A 657 14.77 -2.70 13.48
C ARG A 657 14.23 -3.75 12.52
N VAL A 658 12.91 -3.77 12.39
CA VAL A 658 12.16 -4.47 11.34
C VAL A 658 11.29 -3.43 10.68
N GLU A 659 11.56 -3.14 9.41
CA GLU A 659 10.88 -2.09 8.68
C GLU A 659 10.36 -2.61 7.35
N VAL A 660 9.24 -2.07 6.89
CA VAL A 660 8.71 -2.33 5.56
C VAL A 660 8.42 -1.03 4.83
N ARG A 661 8.54 -1.04 3.51
CA ARG A 661 8.04 0.04 2.67
C ARG A 661 6.60 -0.26 2.26
N ARG A 662 5.67 0.56 2.72
CA ARG A 662 4.27 0.55 2.29
C ARG A 662 4.00 1.84 1.53
N ASN A 663 3.70 1.72 0.24
CA ASN A 663 3.66 2.84 -0.69
C ASN A 663 5.01 3.58 -0.73
N GLU A 664 5.06 4.84 -0.28
CA GLU A 664 6.28 5.68 -0.21
C GLU A 664 6.79 5.89 1.22
N GLN A 665 6.17 5.27 2.22
CA GLN A 665 6.57 5.42 3.63
C GLN A 665 7.25 4.17 4.16
N VAL A 666 8.26 4.38 5.01
CA VAL A 666 8.91 3.33 5.80
C VAL A 666 8.16 3.20 7.11
N LEU A 667 7.64 2.00 7.39
CA LEU A 667 6.93 1.67 8.61
C LEU A 667 7.82 0.79 9.49
N ASP A 668 8.04 1.22 10.74
CA ASP A 668 8.72 0.43 11.77
C ASP A 668 7.72 -0.53 12.43
N MET A 669 8.01 -1.83 12.31
CA MET A 669 7.22 -2.97 12.80
C MET A 669 7.97 -3.79 13.87
N THR A 670 9.10 -3.30 14.40
CA THR A 670 10.04 -4.05 15.25
C THR A 670 9.39 -4.75 16.44
N HIS A 671 8.35 -4.15 17.01
CA HIS A 671 7.68 -4.63 18.24
C HIS A 671 6.26 -5.18 17.98
N ASP A 672 5.86 -5.34 16.72
CA ASP A 672 4.54 -5.86 16.39
C ASP A 672 4.47 -7.37 16.66
N ALA A 673 3.56 -7.79 17.53
CA ALA A 673 3.35 -9.19 17.89
C ALA A 673 1.85 -9.55 17.78
N PRO A 674 1.43 -10.37 16.81
CA PRO A 674 2.24 -11.04 15.77
C PRO A 674 2.70 -10.10 14.65
N LEU A 675 3.91 -10.31 14.13
CA LEU A 675 4.46 -9.55 13.00
C LEU A 675 3.79 -9.98 11.68
N GLN A 676 2.96 -9.10 11.12
CA GLN A 676 2.17 -9.36 9.92
C GLN A 676 2.50 -8.38 8.80
N ILE A 677 3.10 -8.89 7.73
CA ILE A 677 3.46 -8.13 6.53
C ILE A 677 2.28 -8.17 5.55
N ALA A 678 1.85 -7.02 5.03
CA ALA A 678 0.76 -6.96 4.05
C ALA A 678 1.24 -7.35 2.65
N ASP A 679 0.35 -7.84 1.78
CA ASP A 679 0.66 -8.24 0.38
C ASP A 679 1.29 -7.11 -0.47
N GLY A 680 0.97 -5.84 -0.16
CA GLY A 680 1.52 -4.67 -0.83
C GLY A 680 2.84 -4.16 -0.26
N ASP A 681 3.26 -4.67 0.89
CA ASP A 681 4.51 -4.25 1.53
C ASP A 681 5.70 -4.79 0.75
N ARG A 682 6.71 -3.94 0.60
CA ARG A 682 7.94 -4.25 -0.11
C ARG A 682 9.12 -3.95 0.80
N ASP A 683 10.29 -4.40 0.38
CA ASP A 683 11.55 -4.01 0.98
C ASP A 683 11.56 -4.24 2.50
N LEU A 684 11.21 -5.47 2.93
CA LEU A 684 11.31 -5.88 4.32
C LEU A 684 12.78 -5.82 4.73
N ARG A 685 13.11 -4.78 5.50
CA ARG A 685 14.45 -4.48 5.99
C ARG A 685 14.57 -4.92 7.44
N ILE A 686 15.55 -5.76 7.70
CA ILE A 686 15.84 -6.28 9.03
C ILE A 686 17.26 -5.89 9.39
N VAL A 687 17.39 -5.15 10.49
CA VAL A 687 18.64 -4.61 10.99
C VAL A 687 18.93 -5.26 12.33
N ALA A 688 20.03 -6.02 12.39
CA ALA A 688 20.52 -6.61 13.61
C ALA A 688 21.79 -5.91 14.09
N ARG A 689 21.99 -5.90 15.41
CA ARG A 689 23.14 -5.30 16.08
C ARG A 689 23.73 -6.29 17.06
N LEU A 690 25.05 -6.46 16.98
CA LEU A 690 25.83 -7.20 17.95
C LEU A 690 26.37 -6.14 18.91
N LEU A 691 25.88 -6.13 20.14
CA LEU A 691 26.23 -5.07 21.10
C LEU A 691 27.59 -5.40 21.74
N SER A 692 28.62 -5.20 20.92
CA SER A 692 30.04 -5.29 21.25
C SER A 692 30.64 -3.90 21.02
N PHE A 693 31.30 -3.38 22.04
CA PHE A 693 31.85 -2.02 22.08
C PHE A 693 33.35 -1.98 21.70
N ALA A 694 34.01 -3.14 21.60
CA ALA A 694 35.42 -3.23 21.22
C ALA A 694 35.67 -2.82 19.76
N ASP A 695 35.12 -3.58 18.81
CA ASP A 695 35.25 -3.32 17.37
C ASP A 695 33.95 -3.66 16.63
N SER A 696 33.02 -2.70 16.63
CA SER A 696 31.73 -2.88 15.96
C SER A 696 31.82 -2.88 14.43
N ALA A 697 32.91 -2.35 13.86
CA ALA A 697 33.10 -2.25 12.41
C ALA A 697 33.57 -3.57 11.78
N SER A 698 34.24 -4.43 12.55
CA SER A 698 34.66 -5.76 12.10
C SER A 698 33.61 -6.86 12.33
N ASN A 699 32.47 -6.51 12.93
CA ASN A 699 31.38 -7.47 13.14
C ASN A 699 30.82 -7.95 11.81
N THR A 700 30.63 -9.27 11.68
CA THR A 700 30.02 -9.91 10.52
C THR A 700 28.68 -10.51 10.90
N TYR A 701 27.68 -10.40 10.03
CA TYR A 701 26.33 -10.88 10.32
C TYR A 701 25.94 -11.92 9.27
N ARG A 702 25.09 -12.87 9.65
CA ARG A 702 24.51 -13.81 8.72
C ARG A 702 23.02 -14.03 9.00
N TYR A 703 22.29 -14.21 7.92
CA TYR A 703 20.84 -14.35 7.91
C TYR A 703 20.44 -15.63 7.20
N ARG A 704 19.40 -16.31 7.70
CA ARG A 704 18.81 -17.47 7.02
C ARG A 704 17.30 -17.42 7.15
N LEU A 705 16.61 -17.22 6.03
CA LEU A 705 15.15 -17.27 5.98
C LEU A 705 14.70 -18.69 5.59
N ALA A 706 14.10 -19.41 6.54
CA ALA A 706 13.69 -20.80 6.34
C ALA A 706 12.72 -20.93 5.15
N GLY A 707 13.03 -21.83 4.22
CA GLY A 707 12.24 -22.06 3.00
C GLY A 707 12.46 -21.05 1.86
N TYR A 708 13.31 -20.03 2.06
CA TYR A 708 13.68 -19.04 1.03
C TYR A 708 15.18 -19.09 0.73
N ASP A 709 16.04 -19.00 1.75
CA ASP A 709 17.49 -19.12 1.57
C ASP A 709 17.92 -20.60 1.64
N PRO A 710 18.79 -21.09 0.73
CA PRO A 710 19.29 -22.46 0.77
C PRO A 710 20.28 -22.71 1.92
N ASP A 711 21.04 -21.68 2.31
CA ASP A 711 21.97 -21.68 3.44
C ASP A 711 22.10 -20.25 4.01
N TRP A 712 22.92 -20.06 5.04
CA TRP A 712 23.23 -18.76 5.63
C TRP A 712 23.83 -17.78 4.62
N VAL A 713 23.32 -16.56 4.62
CA VAL A 713 23.83 -15.46 3.80
C VAL A 713 24.54 -14.45 4.69
N GLU A 714 25.84 -14.31 4.50
CA GLU A 714 26.66 -13.31 5.20
C GLU A 714 26.42 -11.91 4.63
N VAL A 715 26.37 -10.92 5.52
CA VAL A 715 26.26 -9.50 5.20
C VAL A 715 27.32 -8.72 5.96
N GLY A 716 27.65 -7.54 5.45
CA GLY A 716 28.66 -6.67 6.02
C GLY A 716 28.29 -6.09 7.41
N PRO A 717 29.14 -5.21 7.96
CA PRO A 717 29.02 -4.71 9.33
C PRO A 717 27.82 -3.78 9.57
N ALA A 718 27.11 -3.38 8.52
CA ALA A 718 25.83 -2.69 8.66
C ALA A 718 24.74 -3.60 9.25
N GLY A 719 24.97 -4.92 9.30
CA GLY A 719 24.03 -5.88 9.90
C GLY A 719 22.63 -5.81 9.31
N GLU A 720 22.51 -5.40 8.04
CA GLU A 720 21.24 -5.16 7.37
C GLU A 720 20.97 -6.26 6.34
N ARG A 721 19.75 -6.81 6.37
CA ARG A 721 19.24 -7.73 5.35
C ARG A 721 17.94 -7.18 4.78
N LEU A 722 17.88 -7.08 3.45
CA LEU A 722 16.73 -6.60 2.71
C LEU A 722 16.07 -7.74 1.93
N PHE A 723 14.75 -7.89 2.10
CA PHE A 723 13.93 -8.81 1.30
C PHE A 723 12.93 -7.99 0.46
N SER A 724 13.17 -7.88 -0.84
CA SER A 724 12.39 -6.98 -1.71
C SER A 724 10.91 -7.38 -1.84
N ARG A 725 10.65 -8.68 -2.02
CA ARG A 725 9.30 -9.27 -1.98
C ARG A 725 9.37 -10.70 -1.47
N LEU A 726 8.36 -11.07 -0.69
CA LEU A 726 8.17 -12.43 -0.20
C LEU A 726 6.78 -12.92 -0.63
N ALA A 727 6.66 -14.21 -0.92
CA ALA A 727 5.36 -14.80 -1.24
C ALA A 727 4.48 -14.86 0.02
N PRO A 728 3.15 -14.91 -0.10
CA PRO A 728 2.27 -15.13 1.05
C PRO A 728 2.61 -16.44 1.76
N GLY A 729 2.82 -16.38 3.08
CA GLY A 729 3.30 -17.53 3.85
C GLY A 729 3.77 -17.16 5.25
N SER A 730 4.07 -18.18 6.05
CA SER A 730 4.72 -18.02 7.35
C SER A 730 6.21 -18.24 7.19
N TYR A 731 7.01 -17.34 7.74
CA TYR A 731 8.45 -17.37 7.66
C TYR A 731 9.09 -17.33 9.04
N ARG A 732 10.23 -18.01 9.15
CA ARG A 732 11.12 -17.93 10.31
C ARG A 732 12.48 -17.47 9.81
N LEU A 733 12.85 -16.25 10.19
CA LEU A 733 14.17 -15.70 9.95
C LEU A 733 15.07 -16.04 11.13
N GLU A 734 16.27 -16.52 10.84
CA GLU A 734 17.33 -16.71 11.80
C GLU A 734 18.47 -15.73 11.52
N VAL A 735 19.04 -15.17 12.59
CA VAL A 735 20.12 -14.19 12.53
C VAL A 735 21.22 -14.60 13.49
N GLN A 736 22.46 -14.51 13.04
CA GLN A 736 23.65 -14.62 13.88
C GLN A 736 24.65 -13.53 13.53
N ALA A 737 25.49 -13.19 14.49
CA ALA A 737 26.60 -12.29 14.28
C ALA A 737 27.88 -12.88 14.86
N ARG A 738 29.02 -12.49 14.30
CA ARG A 738 30.34 -12.91 14.73
C ARG A 738 31.15 -11.66 15.04
N SER A 739 31.75 -11.64 16.23
CA SER A 739 32.65 -10.57 16.65
C SER A 739 33.99 -10.60 15.90
N ALA A 740 34.82 -9.57 16.08
CA ALA A 740 36.18 -9.51 15.56
C ALA A 740 37.05 -10.71 16.00
N ASP A 741 36.78 -11.29 17.17
CA ASP A 741 37.46 -12.49 17.70
C ASP A 741 36.89 -13.81 17.16
N HIS A 742 36.09 -13.76 16.09
CA HIS A 742 35.45 -14.91 15.46
C HIS A 742 34.47 -15.69 16.35
N VAL A 743 33.96 -15.07 17.42
CA VAL A 743 32.96 -15.66 18.31
C VAL A 743 31.56 -15.41 17.77
N TRP A 744 30.85 -16.49 17.42
CA TRP A 744 29.44 -16.42 17.00
C TRP A 744 28.49 -16.21 18.18
N SER A 745 27.51 -15.33 17.98
CA SER A 745 26.39 -15.10 18.88
C SER A 745 25.44 -16.31 18.91
N ARG A 746 24.55 -16.31 19.91
CA ARG A 746 23.36 -17.20 19.84
C ARG A 746 22.50 -16.81 18.64
N VAL A 747 21.84 -17.80 18.03
CA VAL A 747 20.86 -17.56 16.95
C VAL A 747 19.69 -16.79 17.53
N GLN A 748 19.38 -15.64 16.94
CA GLN A 748 18.12 -14.94 17.16
C GLN A 748 17.13 -15.34 16.08
N SER A 749 15.88 -15.58 16.45
CA SER A 749 14.83 -15.94 15.49
C SER A 749 13.67 -14.94 15.52
N LEU A 750 13.22 -14.54 14.34
CA LEU A 750 12.06 -13.69 14.13
C LEU A 750 11.04 -14.44 13.26
N GLU A 751 9.84 -14.62 13.79
CA GLU A 751 8.73 -15.24 13.07
C GLU A 751 7.78 -14.16 12.55
N PHE A 752 7.39 -14.25 11.28
CA PHE A 752 6.45 -13.31 10.67
C PHE A 752 5.61 -13.98 9.60
N ARG A 753 4.47 -13.38 9.29
CA ARG A 753 3.54 -13.88 8.26
C ARG A 753 3.30 -12.82 7.20
N VAL A 754 3.49 -13.19 5.94
CA VAL A 754 3.12 -12.38 4.77
C VAL A 754 1.69 -12.74 4.39
N GLN A 755 0.79 -11.76 4.47
CA GLN A 755 -0.63 -11.93 4.15
C GLN A 755 -0.84 -12.08 2.64
N PRO A 756 -1.79 -12.93 2.20
CA PRO A 756 -2.15 -13.01 0.80
C PRO A 756 -2.87 -11.73 0.34
N PRO A 757 -2.92 -11.47 -0.97
CA PRO A 757 -3.74 -10.41 -1.53
C PRO A 757 -5.20 -10.57 -1.07
N TRP A 758 -5.92 -9.46 -0.94
CA TRP A 758 -7.32 -9.50 -0.49
C TRP A 758 -8.17 -10.47 -1.31
N TRP A 759 -7.96 -10.59 -2.63
CA TRP A 759 -8.70 -11.48 -3.52
C TRP A 759 -8.34 -12.97 -3.38
N ARG A 760 -7.19 -13.31 -2.78
CA ARG A 760 -6.82 -14.68 -2.38
C ARG A 760 -7.15 -15.01 -0.94
N SER A 761 -7.47 -13.99 -0.13
CA SER A 761 -7.95 -14.21 1.23
C SER A 761 -9.28 -14.96 1.22
N LEU A 762 -9.63 -15.63 2.33
CA LEU A 762 -10.90 -16.35 2.45
C LEU A 762 -12.10 -15.43 2.21
N SER A 763 -12.07 -14.21 2.75
CA SER A 763 -13.12 -13.21 2.55
C SER A 763 -13.18 -12.74 1.10
N GLY A 764 -12.05 -12.50 0.44
CA GLY A 764 -12.02 -12.16 -0.98
C GLY A 764 -12.52 -13.27 -1.88
N LEU A 765 -12.17 -14.53 -1.59
CA LEU A 765 -12.71 -15.69 -2.30
C LEU A 765 -14.22 -15.82 -2.09
N LEU A 766 -14.72 -15.56 -0.88
CA LEU A 766 -16.17 -15.54 -0.60
C LEU A 766 -16.87 -14.39 -1.33
N VAL A 767 -16.27 -13.20 -1.39
CA VAL A 767 -16.80 -12.06 -2.16
C VAL A 767 -16.79 -12.36 -3.64
N LEU A 768 -15.69 -12.89 -4.19
CA LEU A 768 -15.61 -13.27 -5.60
C LEU A 768 -16.56 -14.41 -5.94
N ALA A 769 -16.74 -15.38 -5.04
CA ALA A 769 -17.73 -16.44 -5.17
C ALA A 769 -19.15 -15.87 -5.11
N SER A 770 -19.41 -14.89 -4.24
CA SER A 770 -20.71 -14.22 -4.13
C SER A 770 -20.99 -13.34 -5.33
N VAL A 771 -20.00 -12.60 -5.85
CA VAL A 771 -20.09 -11.82 -7.09
C VAL A 771 -20.26 -12.77 -8.27
N GLY A 772 -19.52 -13.88 -8.31
CA GLY A 772 -19.71 -14.94 -9.29
C GLY A 772 -21.12 -15.49 -9.23
N LEU A 773 -21.64 -15.80 -8.05
CA LEU A 773 -23.00 -16.28 -7.82
C LEU A 773 -24.06 -15.23 -8.19
N LEU A 774 -23.80 -13.96 -7.90
CA LEU A 774 -24.64 -12.82 -8.28
C LEU A 774 -24.59 -12.58 -9.78
N LEU A 775 -23.45 -12.72 -10.44
CA LEU A 775 -23.30 -12.62 -11.88
C LEU A 775 -23.91 -13.82 -12.59
N THR A 776 -23.80 -15.03 -12.05
CA THR A 776 -24.52 -16.20 -12.58
C THR A 776 -26.01 -16.10 -12.29
N SER A 777 -26.42 -15.55 -11.15
CA SER A 777 -27.83 -15.32 -10.83
C SER A 777 -28.39 -14.18 -11.65
N TRP A 778 -27.60 -13.14 -11.92
CA TRP A 778 -27.95 -12.02 -12.79
C TRP A 778 -27.95 -12.47 -14.23
N PHE A 779 -26.99 -13.29 -14.68
CA PHE A 779 -27.00 -13.89 -16.01
C PHE A 779 -28.16 -14.88 -16.15
N ALA A 780 -28.42 -15.71 -15.15
CA ALA A 780 -29.59 -16.58 -15.11
C ALA A 780 -30.89 -15.76 -15.03
N TRP A 781 -30.90 -14.61 -14.37
CA TRP A 781 -32.02 -13.68 -14.33
C TRP A 781 -32.18 -12.92 -15.63
N LEU A 782 -31.11 -12.50 -16.31
CA LEU A 782 -31.13 -11.88 -17.64
C LEU A 782 -31.48 -12.91 -18.69
N TYR A 783 -31.04 -14.15 -18.53
CA TYR A 783 -31.38 -15.29 -19.37
C TYR A 783 -32.83 -15.68 -19.14
N ARG A 784 -33.30 -15.79 -17.89
CA ARG A 784 -34.72 -15.96 -17.54
C ARG A 784 -35.55 -14.76 -17.96
N ARG A 785 -35.04 -13.54 -17.92
CA ARG A 785 -35.73 -12.31 -18.35
C ARG A 785 -35.71 -12.18 -19.86
N ARG A 786 -34.69 -12.71 -20.55
CA ARG A 786 -34.63 -12.85 -22.01
C ARG A 786 -35.51 -14.01 -22.46
N LEU A 787 -35.60 -15.10 -21.70
CA LEU A 787 -36.54 -16.19 -21.91
C LEU A 787 -37.95 -15.74 -21.61
N GLN A 788 -38.21 -14.99 -20.55
CA GLN A 788 -39.51 -14.42 -20.21
C GLN A 788 -39.85 -13.29 -21.14
N ARG A 789 -38.90 -12.50 -21.64
CA ARG A 789 -39.16 -11.54 -22.73
C ARG A 789 -39.40 -12.29 -24.03
N ARG A 790 -38.73 -13.40 -24.34
CA ARG A 790 -39.00 -14.23 -25.52
C ARG A 790 -40.30 -15.00 -25.38
N HIS A 791 -40.64 -15.51 -24.21
CA HIS A 791 -41.90 -16.19 -23.92
C HIS A 791 -43.03 -15.20 -23.76
N ALA A 792 -42.82 -14.00 -23.21
CA ALA A 792 -43.81 -12.94 -23.19
C ALA A 792 -43.90 -12.23 -24.53
N TYR A 793 -42.85 -12.20 -25.36
CA TYR A 793 -42.89 -11.74 -26.75
C TYR A 793 -43.45 -12.81 -27.66
N GLN A 794 -43.25 -14.10 -27.41
CA GLN A 794 -43.93 -15.19 -28.11
C GLN A 794 -45.35 -15.35 -27.59
N LEU A 795 -45.64 -15.16 -26.32
CA LEU A 795 -47.01 -15.15 -25.79
C LEU A 795 -47.70 -13.83 -26.13
N ALA A 796 -46.99 -12.71 -26.26
CA ALA A 796 -47.55 -11.46 -26.79
C ALA A 796 -47.68 -11.54 -28.30
N LEU A 797 -46.74 -12.10 -29.06
CA LEU A 797 -46.90 -12.36 -30.48
C LEU A 797 -47.94 -13.43 -30.73
N HIS A 798 -48.12 -14.42 -29.85
CA HIS A 798 -49.16 -15.44 -30.01
C HIS A 798 -50.50 -14.94 -29.46
N LYS A 799 -50.52 -14.04 -28.46
CA LYS A 799 -51.73 -13.30 -28.05
C LYS A 799 -52.05 -12.16 -28.98
N GLN A 800 -51.08 -11.59 -29.70
CA GLN A 800 -51.23 -10.53 -30.69
C GLN A 800 -51.49 -11.16 -32.04
N GLU A 801 -50.95 -12.32 -32.39
CA GLU A 801 -51.42 -13.14 -33.51
C GLU A 801 -52.78 -13.72 -33.17
N LEU A 802 -53.06 -14.20 -31.95
CA LEU A 802 -54.43 -14.61 -31.60
C LEU A 802 -55.36 -13.41 -31.45
N ALA A 803 -54.92 -12.22 -31.06
CA ALA A 803 -55.76 -11.03 -30.96
C ALA A 803 -55.84 -10.25 -32.25
N GLU A 804 -54.88 -10.33 -33.16
CA GLU A 804 -54.90 -9.79 -34.53
C GLU A 804 -55.55 -10.81 -35.45
N GLN A 805 -55.39 -12.11 -35.26
CA GLN A 805 -56.24 -13.12 -35.89
C GLN A 805 -57.63 -13.05 -35.31
N ALA A 806 -57.86 -12.87 -34.00
CA ALA A 806 -59.21 -12.68 -33.47
C ALA A 806 -59.77 -11.29 -33.79
N SER A 807 -58.97 -10.22 -33.91
CA SER A 807 -59.44 -8.87 -34.30
C SER A 807 -59.63 -8.78 -35.80
N ALA A 808 -58.69 -9.25 -36.63
CA ALA A 808 -58.87 -9.34 -38.08
C ALA A 808 -59.91 -10.41 -38.46
N ALA A 809 -60.06 -11.52 -37.72
CA ALA A 809 -61.19 -12.42 -37.89
C ALA A 809 -62.47 -11.80 -37.35
N LYS A 810 -62.49 -10.98 -36.30
CA LYS A 810 -63.71 -10.28 -35.84
C LYS A 810 -64.12 -9.15 -36.78
N THR A 811 -63.17 -8.42 -37.37
CA THR A 811 -63.40 -7.39 -38.39
C THR A 811 -63.77 -8.01 -39.74
N ARG A 812 -63.10 -9.09 -40.17
CA ARG A 812 -63.52 -9.87 -41.35
C ARG A 812 -64.85 -10.60 -41.12
N PHE A 813 -65.11 -11.12 -39.92
CA PHE A 813 -66.39 -11.74 -39.56
C PHE A 813 -67.50 -10.70 -39.60
N LEU A 814 -67.32 -9.49 -39.05
CA LEU A 814 -68.36 -8.44 -39.10
C LEU A 814 -68.57 -7.87 -40.51
N ALA A 815 -67.53 -7.80 -41.34
CA ALA A 815 -67.65 -7.43 -42.76
C ALA A 815 -68.32 -8.54 -43.59
N ASN A 816 -67.93 -9.81 -43.39
CA ASN A 816 -68.53 -10.98 -44.03
C ASN A 816 -69.98 -11.19 -43.56
N LEU A 817 -70.30 -10.99 -42.28
CA LEU A 817 -71.65 -11.10 -41.73
C LEU A 817 -72.59 -10.07 -42.38
N GLY A 818 -72.10 -8.84 -42.61
CA GLY A 818 -72.85 -7.83 -43.37
C GLY A 818 -73.16 -8.29 -44.79
N HIS A 819 -72.24 -8.99 -45.44
CA HIS A 819 -72.39 -9.51 -46.80
C HIS A 819 -73.28 -10.78 -46.85
N GLU A 820 -73.11 -11.70 -45.91
CA GLU A 820 -73.87 -12.96 -45.77
C GLU A 820 -75.33 -12.74 -45.35
N ILE A 821 -75.64 -11.64 -44.65
CA ILE A 821 -77.04 -11.27 -44.33
C ILE A 821 -77.68 -10.54 -45.51
N ARG A 822 -76.94 -9.68 -46.24
CA ARG A 822 -77.53 -8.81 -47.26
C ARG A 822 -77.98 -9.54 -48.52
N THR A 823 -77.25 -10.58 -48.93
CA THR A 823 -77.62 -11.40 -50.10
C THR A 823 -78.96 -12.14 -49.91
N PRO A 824 -79.19 -12.94 -48.84
CA PRO A 824 -80.49 -13.58 -48.63
C PRO A 824 -81.61 -12.56 -48.36
N MET A 825 -81.30 -11.38 -47.80
CA MET A 825 -82.29 -10.31 -47.62
C MET A 825 -82.83 -9.74 -48.93
N THR A 826 -82.05 -9.79 -50.02
CA THR A 826 -82.56 -9.48 -51.38
C THR A 826 -83.67 -10.45 -51.78
N GLY A 827 -83.45 -11.74 -51.51
CA GLY A 827 -84.44 -12.79 -51.71
C GLY A 827 -85.71 -12.58 -50.89
N VAL A 828 -85.56 -12.35 -49.58
CA VAL A 828 -86.70 -12.18 -48.66
C VAL A 828 -87.51 -10.91 -48.97
N LEU A 829 -86.85 -9.76 -49.14
CA LEU A 829 -87.53 -8.50 -49.44
C LEU A 829 -88.12 -8.49 -50.85
N GLY A 830 -87.36 -8.94 -51.85
CA GLY A 830 -87.82 -9.00 -53.24
C GLY A 830 -89.00 -9.97 -53.42
N MET A 831 -88.96 -11.16 -52.81
CA MET A 831 -90.09 -12.10 -52.85
C MET A 831 -91.30 -11.57 -52.07
N SER A 832 -91.08 -10.86 -50.94
CA SER A 832 -92.17 -10.19 -50.23
C SER A 832 -92.82 -9.08 -51.07
N GLU A 833 -92.04 -8.36 -51.88
CA GLU A 833 -92.54 -7.33 -52.81
C GLU A 833 -93.35 -7.99 -53.95
N LEU A 834 -92.83 -9.05 -54.56
CA LEU A 834 -93.53 -9.81 -55.59
C LEU A 834 -94.84 -10.44 -55.06
N LEU A 835 -94.84 -10.95 -53.82
CA LEU A 835 -96.05 -11.46 -53.16
C LEU A 835 -97.07 -10.34 -52.90
N LEU A 836 -96.64 -9.16 -52.43
CA LEU A 836 -97.54 -8.01 -52.23
C LEU A 836 -98.14 -7.46 -53.53
N ALA A 837 -97.43 -7.63 -54.65
CA ALA A 837 -97.92 -7.30 -55.99
C ALA A 837 -98.93 -8.34 -56.52
N SER A 838 -99.04 -9.51 -55.90
CA SER A 838 -100.05 -10.53 -56.19
C SER A 838 -101.33 -10.34 -55.35
N PRO A 839 -102.49 -10.89 -55.76
CA PRO A 839 -103.74 -10.75 -55.02
C PRO A 839 -103.74 -11.61 -53.74
N LEU A 840 -103.27 -11.04 -52.62
CA LEU A 840 -103.25 -11.67 -51.29
C LEU A 840 -104.47 -11.29 -50.42
N ASP A 841 -104.90 -12.21 -49.54
CA ASP A 841 -105.93 -11.94 -48.54
C ASP A 841 -105.43 -10.97 -47.44
N PRO A 842 -106.31 -10.34 -46.63
CA PRO A 842 -105.92 -9.33 -45.65
C PRO A 842 -104.93 -9.82 -44.58
N GLN A 843 -105.03 -11.08 -44.16
CA GLN A 843 -104.17 -11.65 -43.12
C GLN A 843 -102.79 -11.99 -43.71
N GLN A 844 -102.75 -12.57 -44.90
CA GLN A 844 -101.53 -12.84 -45.66
C GLN A 844 -100.81 -11.55 -46.05
N ARG A 845 -101.55 -10.51 -46.45
CA ARG A 845 -100.99 -9.17 -46.71
C ARG A 845 -100.37 -8.57 -45.44
N GLY A 846 -101.04 -8.71 -44.30
CA GLY A 846 -100.51 -8.29 -42.99
C GLY A 846 -99.24 -9.02 -42.58
N TYR A 847 -99.16 -10.34 -42.79
CA TYR A 847 -97.94 -11.11 -42.54
C TYR A 847 -96.80 -10.73 -43.47
N THR A 848 -97.09 -10.55 -44.77
CA THR A 848 -96.07 -10.20 -45.77
C THR A 848 -95.53 -8.77 -45.54
N GLN A 849 -96.39 -7.82 -45.16
CA GLN A 849 -95.96 -6.47 -44.75
C GLN A 849 -95.13 -6.50 -43.48
N SER A 850 -95.47 -7.35 -42.52
CA SER A 850 -94.71 -7.52 -41.28
C SER A 850 -93.34 -8.13 -41.53
N ILE A 851 -93.23 -9.10 -42.44
CA ILE A 851 -91.94 -9.68 -42.87
C ILE A 851 -91.07 -8.60 -43.56
N ARG A 852 -91.67 -7.79 -44.44
CA ARG A 852 -90.98 -6.69 -45.10
C ARG A 852 -90.44 -5.66 -44.10
N HIS A 853 -91.29 -5.19 -43.19
CA HIS A 853 -90.89 -4.22 -42.15
C HIS A 853 -89.85 -4.79 -41.18
N ALA A 854 -89.97 -6.07 -40.78
CA ALA A 854 -88.96 -6.71 -39.96
C ALA A 854 -87.61 -6.82 -40.71
N GLY A 855 -87.65 -7.11 -42.00
CA GLY A 855 -86.47 -7.15 -42.87
C GLY A 855 -85.79 -5.79 -43.04
N GLU A 856 -86.56 -4.74 -43.31
CA GLU A 856 -86.08 -3.35 -43.39
C GLU A 856 -85.48 -2.89 -42.06
N HIS A 857 -86.16 -3.18 -40.94
CA HIS A 857 -85.67 -2.82 -39.61
C HIS A 857 -84.35 -3.53 -39.27
N LEU A 858 -84.22 -4.81 -39.64
CA LEU A 858 -83.00 -5.59 -39.43
C LEU A 858 -81.83 -5.04 -40.27
N LEU A 859 -82.08 -4.61 -41.51
CA LEU A 859 -81.07 -3.94 -42.34
C LEU A 859 -80.63 -2.59 -41.75
N HIS A 860 -81.56 -1.80 -41.23
CA HIS A 860 -81.23 -0.55 -40.53
C HIS A 860 -80.34 -0.80 -39.31
N LEU A 861 -80.65 -1.80 -38.48
CA LEU A 861 -79.84 -2.16 -37.31
C LEU A 861 -78.43 -2.64 -37.69
N VAL A 862 -78.32 -3.43 -38.76
CA VAL A 862 -77.02 -3.90 -39.28
C VAL A 862 -76.20 -2.73 -39.81
N ASN A 863 -76.81 -1.79 -40.54
CA ASN A 863 -76.12 -0.60 -41.05
C ASN A 863 -75.66 0.33 -39.92
N ASP A 864 -76.48 0.56 -38.90
CA ASP A 864 -76.09 1.35 -37.71
C ASP A 864 -74.91 0.72 -36.96
N ALA A 865 -74.88 -0.61 -36.85
CA ALA A 865 -73.77 -1.33 -36.24
C ALA A 865 -72.48 -1.25 -37.08
N LEU A 866 -72.60 -1.26 -38.41
CA LEU A 866 -71.47 -1.10 -39.33
C LEU A 866 -70.93 0.33 -39.33
N ASP A 867 -71.78 1.36 -39.30
CA ASP A 867 -71.37 2.76 -39.18
C ASP A 867 -70.62 3.00 -37.86
N LEU A 868 -71.10 2.43 -36.76
CA LEU A 868 -70.42 2.49 -35.46
C LEU A 868 -69.04 1.80 -35.48
N ALA A 869 -68.96 0.62 -36.10
CA ALA A 869 -67.69 -0.11 -36.24
C ALA A 869 -66.68 0.67 -37.09
N ARG A 870 -67.13 1.37 -38.14
CA ARG A 870 -66.28 2.23 -38.99
C ARG A 870 -65.76 3.45 -38.22
N ILE A 871 -66.62 4.09 -37.43
CA ILE A 871 -66.25 5.21 -36.54
C ILE A 871 -65.19 4.78 -35.52
N GLU A 872 -65.39 3.66 -34.81
CA GLU A 872 -64.41 3.16 -33.82
C GLU A 872 -63.06 2.80 -34.43
N SER A 873 -63.07 2.32 -35.68
CA SER A 873 -61.85 2.00 -36.42
C SER A 873 -61.13 3.24 -37.00
N GLY A 874 -61.72 4.43 -36.87
CA GLY A 874 -61.17 5.67 -37.41
C GLY A 874 -61.25 5.80 -38.95
N ARG A 875 -62.07 4.97 -39.61
CA ARG A 875 -62.19 4.88 -41.08
C ARG A 875 -63.47 5.52 -41.64
N LEU A 876 -64.14 6.38 -40.87
CA LEU A 876 -65.29 7.14 -41.36
C LEU A 876 -64.80 8.38 -42.12
N GLU A 877 -65.04 8.43 -43.43
CA GLU A 877 -64.76 9.60 -44.27
C GLU A 877 -66.04 10.44 -44.43
N LEU A 878 -65.98 11.74 -44.10
CA LEU A 878 -67.09 12.68 -44.25
C LEU A 878 -67.08 13.30 -45.64
N GLN A 879 -68.23 13.26 -46.33
CA GLN A 879 -68.35 13.86 -47.66
C GLN A 879 -68.69 15.34 -47.54
N SER A 880 -67.80 16.23 -47.97
CA SER A 880 -68.01 17.68 -47.87
C SER A 880 -68.60 18.23 -49.16
N GLN A 881 -69.86 18.68 -49.14
CA GLN A 881 -70.56 19.28 -50.28
C GLN A 881 -71.36 20.52 -49.87
N SER A 882 -71.58 21.47 -50.79
CA SER A 882 -72.44 22.64 -50.53
C SER A 882 -73.91 22.25 -50.69
N PHE A 883 -74.75 22.54 -49.69
CA PHE A 883 -76.19 22.24 -49.74
C PHE A 883 -77.04 23.36 -49.12
N ALA A 884 -78.26 23.52 -49.65
CA ALA A 884 -79.23 24.52 -49.18
C ALA A 884 -79.91 24.06 -47.88
N LEU A 885 -79.76 24.84 -46.81
CA LEU A 885 -80.25 24.44 -45.49
C LEU A 885 -81.78 24.50 -45.39
N ASN A 886 -82.40 25.51 -46.02
CA ASN A 886 -83.84 25.73 -45.96
C ASN A 886 -84.60 24.57 -46.61
N GLY A 887 -84.12 24.06 -47.75
CA GLY A 887 -84.71 22.89 -48.42
C GLY A 887 -84.62 21.63 -47.56
N LEU A 888 -83.48 21.38 -46.92
CA LEU A 888 -83.32 20.23 -46.02
C LEU A 888 -84.28 20.30 -44.82
N LEU A 889 -84.48 21.48 -44.24
CA LEU A 889 -85.41 21.68 -43.12
C LEU A 889 -86.88 21.54 -43.56
N GLN A 890 -87.22 22.00 -44.77
CA GLN A 890 -88.57 21.82 -45.34
C GLN A 890 -88.86 20.36 -45.64
N ASP A 891 -87.92 19.61 -46.22
CA ASP A 891 -88.06 18.17 -46.44
C ASP A 891 -88.32 17.43 -45.12
N LEU A 892 -87.56 17.76 -44.08
CA LEU A 892 -87.74 17.16 -42.76
C LEU A 892 -89.10 17.54 -42.15
N ALA A 893 -89.57 18.77 -42.34
CA ALA A 893 -90.89 19.19 -41.89
C ALA A 893 -92.03 18.49 -42.66
N ALA A 894 -91.88 18.30 -43.97
CA ALA A 894 -92.84 17.58 -44.81
C ALA A 894 -92.89 16.08 -44.43
N LEU A 895 -91.77 15.50 -44.02
CA LEU A 895 -91.70 14.12 -43.56
C LEU A 895 -92.28 13.95 -42.14
N MET A 896 -91.91 14.82 -41.20
CA MET A 896 -92.27 14.68 -39.77
C MET A 896 -93.64 15.25 -39.42
N GLY A 897 -94.14 16.22 -40.18
CA GLY A 897 -95.46 16.82 -39.97
C GLY A 897 -96.61 15.80 -39.96
N PRO A 898 -96.74 14.94 -40.99
CA PRO A 898 -97.78 13.91 -41.04
C PRO A 898 -97.67 12.86 -39.93
N LEU A 899 -96.43 12.46 -39.60
CA LEU A 899 -96.16 11.47 -38.54
C LEU A 899 -96.52 12.02 -37.15
N ALA A 900 -96.24 13.30 -36.89
CA ALA A 900 -96.68 13.98 -35.68
C ALA A 900 -98.21 14.14 -35.64
N ALA A 901 -98.83 14.50 -36.77
CA ALA A 901 -100.28 14.68 -36.88
C ALA A 901 -101.06 13.37 -36.68
N GLN A 902 -100.55 12.22 -37.16
CA GLN A 902 -101.14 10.90 -36.90
C GLN A 902 -101.23 10.57 -35.40
N LYS A 903 -100.30 11.10 -34.59
CA LYS A 903 -100.32 10.98 -33.12
C LYS A 903 -101.06 12.12 -32.41
N GLY A 904 -101.68 13.05 -33.15
CA GLY A 904 -102.36 14.22 -32.58
C GLY A 904 -101.41 15.28 -32.00
N LEU A 905 -100.14 15.30 -32.41
CA LEU A 905 -99.14 16.28 -31.98
C LEU A 905 -99.08 17.45 -32.97
N ARG A 906 -98.83 18.67 -32.48
CA ARG A 906 -98.59 19.83 -33.34
C ARG A 906 -97.10 19.97 -33.63
N PHE A 907 -96.73 19.85 -34.90
CA PHE A 907 -95.36 20.09 -35.36
C PHE A 907 -95.19 21.56 -35.79
N ALA A 908 -94.12 22.20 -35.36
CA ALA A 908 -93.78 23.57 -35.73
C ALA A 908 -92.31 23.66 -36.18
N LEU A 909 -92.07 24.33 -37.31
CA LEU A 909 -90.73 24.68 -37.76
C LEU A 909 -90.53 26.18 -37.50
N ASP A 910 -89.60 26.53 -36.63
CA ASP A 910 -89.14 27.91 -36.41
C ASP A 910 -87.77 28.09 -37.09
N ASN A 911 -87.80 28.56 -38.33
CA ASN A 911 -86.59 28.78 -39.12
C ASN A 911 -86.19 30.25 -39.10
N GLN A 912 -85.12 30.57 -38.37
CA GLN A 912 -84.56 31.92 -38.24
C GLN A 912 -83.32 32.12 -39.12
N LEU A 913 -83.11 31.24 -40.11
CA LEU A 913 -81.98 31.33 -41.04
C LEU A 913 -82.26 32.30 -42.19
N PRO A 914 -81.26 33.06 -42.67
CA PRO A 914 -81.40 33.88 -43.87
C PRO A 914 -81.85 33.05 -45.10
N ALA A 915 -82.70 33.64 -45.95
CA ALA A 915 -83.04 33.04 -47.24
C ALA A 915 -81.77 32.88 -48.12
N GLY A 916 -81.63 31.77 -48.83
CA GLY A 916 -80.47 31.49 -49.68
C GLY A 916 -79.20 31.00 -48.95
N LEU A 917 -79.27 30.68 -47.66
CA LEU A 917 -78.12 30.18 -46.90
C LEU A 917 -77.71 28.76 -47.34
N GLN A 918 -76.47 28.61 -47.79
CA GLN A 918 -75.85 27.31 -48.06
C GLN A 918 -74.77 26.98 -47.01
N ALA A 919 -74.71 25.71 -46.61
CA ALA A 919 -73.66 25.17 -45.76
C ALA A 919 -72.81 24.17 -46.53
N THR A 920 -71.50 24.17 -46.27
CA THR A 920 -70.58 23.17 -46.81
C THR A 920 -70.33 22.07 -45.78
N GLY A 921 -70.72 20.84 -46.08
CA GLY A 921 -70.54 19.67 -45.21
C GLY A 921 -71.31 18.44 -45.70
N ASP A 922 -71.43 17.43 -44.84
CA ASP A 922 -72.14 16.19 -45.20
C ASP A 922 -73.64 16.30 -44.93
N ALA A 923 -74.39 16.69 -45.96
CA ALA A 923 -75.85 16.87 -45.90
C ALA A 923 -76.59 15.61 -45.41
N MET A 924 -76.11 14.41 -45.76
CA MET A 924 -76.75 13.15 -45.40
C MET A 924 -76.56 12.83 -43.93
N ARG A 925 -75.36 13.09 -43.38
CA ARG A 925 -75.10 12.90 -41.94
C ARG A 925 -75.80 13.95 -41.09
N VAL A 926 -75.92 15.20 -41.56
CA VAL A 926 -76.74 16.22 -40.90
C VAL A 926 -78.22 15.83 -40.88
N ARG A 927 -78.76 15.36 -42.02
CA ARG A 927 -80.14 14.84 -42.10
C ARG A 927 -80.36 13.66 -41.14
N GLN A 928 -79.40 12.74 -41.07
CA GLN A 928 -79.46 11.57 -40.17
C GLN A 928 -79.52 11.98 -38.69
N ILE A 929 -78.71 12.96 -38.27
CA ILE A 929 -78.75 13.48 -36.90
C ILE A 929 -80.13 14.06 -36.58
N LEU A 930 -80.64 14.95 -37.43
CA LEU A 930 -81.92 15.63 -37.20
C LEU A 930 -83.10 14.66 -37.24
N LEU A 931 -83.12 13.72 -38.18
CA LEU A 931 -84.18 12.71 -38.29
C LEU A 931 -84.22 11.81 -37.05
N ASN A 932 -83.06 11.39 -36.54
CA ASN A 932 -82.98 10.59 -35.32
C ASN A 932 -83.51 11.35 -34.08
N LEU A 933 -83.20 12.64 -33.97
CA LEU A 933 -83.69 13.47 -32.86
C LEU A 933 -85.21 13.74 -32.98
N LEU A 934 -85.69 14.08 -34.17
CA LEU A 934 -87.12 14.35 -34.43
C LEU A 934 -87.98 13.10 -34.29
N SER A 935 -87.52 11.96 -34.80
CA SER A 935 -88.21 10.68 -34.64
C SER A 935 -88.34 10.31 -33.16
N ASN A 936 -87.28 10.52 -32.36
CA ASN A 936 -87.35 10.33 -30.91
C ASN A 936 -88.35 11.29 -30.25
N ALA A 937 -88.38 12.57 -30.63
CA ALA A 937 -89.39 13.50 -30.14
C ALA A 937 -90.82 13.00 -30.42
N VAL A 938 -91.13 12.64 -31.68
CA VAL A 938 -92.46 12.10 -32.07
C VAL A 938 -92.79 10.78 -31.36
N LYS A 939 -91.77 9.95 -31.11
CA LYS A 939 -91.93 8.67 -30.44
C LYS A 939 -92.35 8.83 -28.98
N PHE A 940 -91.71 9.73 -28.23
CA PHE A 940 -91.87 9.83 -26.77
C PHE A 940 -92.85 10.92 -26.32
N THR A 941 -93.22 11.87 -27.17
CA THR A 941 -94.30 12.82 -26.87
C THR A 941 -95.65 12.19 -27.21
N SER A 942 -96.55 12.09 -26.23
CA SER A 942 -97.89 11.52 -26.43
C SER A 942 -98.98 12.57 -26.72
N ARG A 943 -98.80 13.80 -26.20
CA ARG A 943 -99.65 14.97 -26.48
C ARG A 943 -98.83 16.26 -26.36
N GLY A 944 -99.12 17.25 -27.19
CA GLY A 944 -98.46 18.56 -27.16
C GLY A 944 -97.75 18.92 -28.47
N THR A 945 -96.66 19.67 -28.37
CA THR A 945 -95.95 20.28 -29.50
C THR A 945 -94.52 19.79 -29.63
N ILE A 946 -94.08 19.61 -30.86
CA ILE A 946 -92.68 19.38 -31.23
C ILE A 946 -92.25 20.52 -32.12
N THR A 947 -91.17 21.20 -31.74
CA THR A 947 -90.64 22.35 -32.47
C THR A 947 -89.21 22.12 -32.87
N LEU A 948 -88.91 22.27 -34.16
CA LEU A 948 -87.55 22.35 -34.69
C LEU A 948 -87.18 23.83 -34.85
N HIS A 949 -86.22 24.30 -34.08
CA HIS A 949 -85.65 25.63 -34.25
C HIS A 949 -84.31 25.55 -34.98
N ALA A 950 -84.10 26.42 -35.95
CA ALA A 950 -82.83 26.56 -36.63
C ALA A 950 -82.38 28.03 -36.62
N ARG A 951 -81.16 28.29 -36.14
CA ARG A 951 -80.55 29.62 -36.10
C ARG A 951 -79.05 29.57 -36.40
N CYS A 952 -78.48 30.72 -36.77
CA CYS A 952 -77.04 30.91 -36.84
C CYS A 952 -76.54 31.56 -35.53
N ASP A 953 -75.43 31.07 -34.99
CA ASP A 953 -74.80 31.64 -33.79
C ASP A 953 -73.57 32.48 -34.18
N GLY A 954 -73.51 33.73 -33.70
CA GLY A 954 -72.46 34.75 -33.93
C GLY A 954 -72.06 35.00 -35.40
N GLU A 955 -72.55 36.09 -36.03
CA GLU A 955 -72.22 36.53 -37.41
C GLU A 955 -71.87 35.37 -38.39
N LEU A 956 -72.76 34.38 -38.52
CA LEU A 956 -72.66 33.25 -39.48
C LEU A 956 -71.48 32.27 -39.27
N ARG A 957 -70.99 32.08 -38.03
CA ARG A 957 -69.86 31.17 -37.76
C ARG A 957 -70.22 29.73 -37.42
N ALA A 958 -71.44 29.46 -36.94
CA ALA A 958 -71.90 28.10 -36.66
C ALA A 958 -73.43 27.98 -36.82
N LEU A 959 -73.88 26.79 -37.21
CA LEU A 959 -75.30 26.42 -37.26
C LEU A 959 -75.73 25.78 -35.96
N HIS A 960 -76.87 26.22 -35.44
CA HIS A 960 -77.47 25.67 -34.24
C HIS A 960 -78.89 25.18 -34.52
N PHE A 961 -79.12 23.89 -34.28
CA PHE A 961 -80.43 23.25 -34.38
C PHE A 961 -80.91 22.83 -32.99
N GLU A 962 -82.12 23.24 -32.62
CA GLU A 962 -82.76 22.80 -31.38
C GLU A 962 -84.03 22.01 -31.71
N VAL A 963 -84.07 20.73 -31.32
CA VAL A 963 -85.29 19.91 -31.36
C VAL A 963 -85.89 19.91 -29.97
N ARG A 964 -87.03 20.57 -29.81
CA ARG A 964 -87.75 20.71 -28.55
C ARG A 964 -89.08 19.96 -28.60
N ASP A 965 -89.35 19.16 -27.58
CA ASP A 965 -90.63 18.48 -27.38
C ASP A 965 -91.23 18.78 -26.01
N THR A 966 -92.55 18.67 -25.88
CA THR A 966 -93.29 18.85 -24.61
C THR A 966 -93.63 17.53 -23.92
N GLY A 967 -92.86 16.47 -24.18
CA GLY A 967 -93.05 15.13 -23.63
C GLY A 967 -92.63 14.99 -22.16
N PRO A 968 -92.42 13.76 -21.68
CA PRO A 968 -92.23 13.48 -20.25
C PRO A 968 -90.92 14.03 -19.66
N GLY A 969 -89.98 14.48 -20.48
CA GLY A 969 -88.63 14.87 -20.03
C GLY A 969 -87.76 13.69 -19.58
N ILE A 970 -86.47 13.91 -19.41
CA ILE A 970 -85.44 12.90 -19.10
C ILE A 970 -84.79 13.21 -17.75
N SER A 971 -84.65 12.21 -16.88
CA SER A 971 -84.04 12.39 -15.55
C SER A 971 -82.54 12.68 -15.61
N GLN A 972 -81.96 13.28 -14.56
CA GLN A 972 -80.53 13.65 -14.55
C GLN A 972 -79.60 12.42 -14.64
N GLU A 973 -79.99 11.28 -14.06
CA GLU A 973 -79.26 10.03 -14.16
C GLU A 973 -79.33 9.43 -15.57
N GLN A 974 -80.50 9.53 -16.22
CA GLN A 974 -80.69 9.11 -17.61
C GLN A 974 -79.92 10.00 -18.58
N GLN A 975 -79.84 11.32 -18.35
CA GLN A 975 -79.06 12.25 -19.18
C GLN A 975 -77.57 11.91 -19.20
N GLN A 976 -76.99 11.43 -18.09
CA GLN A 976 -75.58 11.00 -18.03
C GLN A 976 -75.29 9.72 -18.83
N ARG A 977 -76.32 8.90 -19.07
CA ARG A 977 -76.22 7.61 -19.76
C ARG A 977 -76.74 7.66 -21.20
N LEU A 978 -77.42 8.75 -21.57
CA LEU A 978 -78.17 8.92 -22.81
C LEU A 978 -77.36 8.69 -24.11
N PHE A 979 -76.08 9.03 -24.08
CA PHE A 979 -75.18 8.90 -25.24
C PHE A 979 -74.27 7.67 -25.17
N ARG A 980 -74.50 6.75 -24.22
CA ARG A 980 -73.78 5.47 -24.15
C ARG A 980 -74.41 4.46 -25.12
N ARG A 981 -73.56 3.63 -25.71
CA ARG A 981 -73.93 2.68 -26.77
C ARG A 981 -74.83 1.58 -26.19
N PHE A 982 -75.91 1.25 -26.91
CA PHE A 982 -76.88 0.20 -26.55
C PHE A 982 -77.63 0.43 -25.24
N GLU A 983 -77.57 1.63 -24.67
CA GLU A 983 -78.18 1.93 -23.40
C GLU A 983 -79.55 2.59 -23.62
N GLN A 984 -80.62 1.91 -23.20
CA GLN A 984 -81.98 2.44 -23.24
C GLN A 984 -82.39 2.82 -21.84
N ALA A 985 -82.95 4.02 -21.69
CA ALA A 985 -83.10 4.70 -20.41
C ALA A 985 -84.00 3.97 -19.39
N ASP A 986 -84.73 2.92 -19.77
CA ASP A 986 -85.37 1.97 -18.86
C ASP A 986 -85.52 0.60 -19.56
N GLY A 987 -84.83 -0.43 -19.04
CA GLY A 987 -84.76 -1.78 -19.62
C GLY A 987 -86.11 -2.49 -19.77
N ALA A 988 -86.17 -3.40 -20.75
CA ALA A 988 -87.25 -4.34 -21.14
C ALA A 988 -88.68 -3.78 -21.38
N ARG A 989 -89.20 -2.89 -20.53
CA ARG A 989 -90.56 -2.36 -20.59
C ARG A 989 -90.74 -1.30 -21.69
N THR A 990 -89.72 -0.46 -21.92
CA THR A 990 -89.67 0.53 -23.02
C THR A 990 -89.28 -0.12 -24.37
N ALA A 991 -88.44 -1.15 -24.32
CA ALA A 991 -88.01 -1.92 -25.48
C ALA A 991 -89.19 -2.70 -26.11
N ALA A 992 -90.06 -3.27 -25.29
CA ALA A 992 -91.25 -4.00 -25.75
C ALA A 992 -92.36 -3.08 -26.31
N GLN A 993 -92.46 -1.83 -25.86
CA GLN A 993 -93.56 -0.95 -26.23
C GLN A 993 -93.24 -0.02 -27.40
N TYR A 994 -91.96 0.32 -27.62
CA TYR A 994 -91.57 1.22 -28.71
C TYR A 994 -90.26 0.84 -29.45
N GLY A 995 -89.61 -0.29 -29.16
CA GLY A 995 -88.55 -0.90 -30.01
C GLY A 995 -87.48 0.06 -30.56
N GLY A 996 -86.60 0.58 -29.71
CA GLY A 996 -85.39 1.30 -30.16
C GLY A 996 -84.16 0.39 -30.14
N SER A 997 -83.06 0.77 -30.80
CA SER A 997 -81.78 0.05 -30.75
C SER A 997 -80.82 0.51 -29.64
N GLY A 998 -81.08 1.69 -29.06
CA GLY A 998 -80.16 2.34 -28.12
C GLY A 998 -78.87 2.86 -28.75
N LEU A 999 -78.75 2.84 -30.08
CA LEU A 999 -77.56 3.31 -30.81
C LEU A 999 -77.69 4.73 -31.37
N GLY A 1000 -78.90 5.14 -31.77
CA GLY A 1000 -79.12 6.37 -32.54
C GLY A 1000 -78.56 7.65 -31.90
N LEU A 1001 -78.73 7.85 -30.59
CA LEU A 1001 -78.22 9.04 -29.89
C LEU A 1001 -76.69 9.01 -29.74
N ALA A 1002 -76.10 7.84 -29.49
CA ALA A 1002 -74.64 7.68 -29.46
C ALA A 1002 -74.03 7.97 -30.84
N ILE A 1003 -74.67 7.50 -31.93
CA ILE A 1003 -74.26 7.82 -33.31
C ILE A 1003 -74.36 9.33 -33.57
N CYS A 1004 -75.44 10.00 -33.16
CA CYS A 1004 -75.55 11.45 -33.32
C CYS A 1004 -74.40 12.21 -32.64
N ARG A 1005 -73.95 11.76 -31.46
CA ARG A 1005 -72.81 12.38 -30.77
C ARG A 1005 -71.49 12.15 -31.49
N GLU A 1006 -71.21 10.92 -31.93
CA GLU A 1006 -69.98 10.61 -32.67
C GLU A 1006 -69.93 11.33 -34.02
N LEU A 1007 -71.05 11.40 -34.75
CA LEU A 1007 -71.14 12.14 -36.02
C LEU A 1007 -70.98 13.65 -35.82
N ALA A 1008 -71.62 14.23 -34.80
CA ALA A 1008 -71.43 15.64 -34.46
C ALA A 1008 -69.95 15.91 -34.11
N HIS A 1009 -69.30 15.03 -33.34
CA HIS A 1009 -67.89 15.18 -32.98
C HIS A 1009 -66.95 15.02 -34.19
N ALA A 1010 -67.24 14.07 -35.09
CA ALA A 1010 -66.50 13.91 -36.35
C ALA A 1010 -66.61 15.15 -37.24
N MET A 1011 -67.75 15.84 -37.22
CA MET A 1011 -67.95 17.15 -37.87
C MET A 1011 -67.46 18.33 -37.01
N GLN A 1012 -66.68 18.08 -35.96
CA GLN A 1012 -66.13 19.07 -35.02
C GLN A 1012 -67.20 19.89 -34.27
N GLY A 1013 -68.45 19.45 -34.30
CA GLY A 1013 -69.56 20.02 -33.57
C GLY A 1013 -69.81 19.36 -32.21
N ARG A 1014 -70.87 19.79 -31.55
CA ARG A 1014 -71.30 19.26 -30.26
C ARG A 1014 -72.81 19.09 -30.19
N ILE A 1015 -73.25 18.09 -29.45
CA ILE A 1015 -74.65 17.87 -29.08
C ILE A 1015 -74.82 18.06 -27.57
N GLN A 1016 -75.84 18.79 -27.17
CA GLN A 1016 -76.22 19.08 -25.79
C GLN A 1016 -77.68 18.75 -25.58
N VAL A 1017 -78.04 18.38 -24.36
CA VAL A 1017 -79.42 18.07 -23.98
C VAL A 1017 -79.78 18.86 -22.73
N GLU A 1018 -80.92 19.52 -22.78
CA GLU A 1018 -81.55 20.17 -21.64
C GLU A 1018 -82.94 19.57 -21.47
N SER A 1019 -83.19 18.93 -20.33
CA SER A 1019 -84.48 18.32 -20.06
C SER A 1019 -84.81 18.36 -18.58
N GLN A 1020 -86.11 18.52 -18.30
CA GLN A 1020 -86.65 18.43 -16.95
C GLN A 1020 -87.90 17.56 -16.98
N LEU A 1021 -87.99 16.62 -16.03
CA LEU A 1021 -89.13 15.71 -15.89
C LEU A 1021 -90.46 16.49 -15.84
N GLY A 1022 -91.40 16.08 -16.68
CA GLY A 1022 -92.72 16.66 -16.85
C GLY A 1022 -92.79 17.94 -17.71
N ARG A 1023 -91.66 18.48 -18.18
CA ARG A 1023 -91.60 19.75 -18.96
C ARG A 1023 -91.05 19.61 -20.38
N GLY A 1024 -90.71 18.39 -20.80
CA GLY A 1024 -90.19 18.12 -22.14
C GLY A 1024 -88.66 18.13 -22.25
N THR A 1025 -88.16 17.85 -23.45
CA THR A 1025 -86.71 17.76 -23.74
C THR A 1025 -86.34 18.69 -24.87
N CYS A 1026 -85.16 19.31 -24.76
CA CYS A 1026 -84.53 20.08 -25.81
C CYS A 1026 -83.16 19.47 -26.14
N PHE A 1027 -82.97 19.03 -27.38
CA PHE A 1027 -81.67 18.64 -27.90
C PHE A 1027 -81.11 19.75 -28.78
N GLY A 1028 -79.99 20.34 -28.38
CA GLY A 1028 -79.27 21.36 -29.13
C GLY A 1028 -78.05 20.76 -29.83
N VAL A 1029 -77.94 20.93 -31.15
CA VAL A 1029 -76.80 20.50 -31.96
C VAL A 1029 -76.15 21.74 -32.56
N THR A 1030 -74.88 21.97 -32.24
CA THR A 1030 -74.06 23.03 -32.86
C THR A 1030 -73.05 22.41 -33.80
N LEU A 1031 -73.10 22.79 -35.08
CA LEU A 1031 -72.16 22.33 -36.12
C LEU A 1031 -71.40 23.55 -36.70
N PRO A 1032 -70.06 23.57 -36.63
CA PRO A 1032 -69.24 24.62 -37.22
C PRO A 1032 -69.04 24.36 -38.72
N LEU A 1033 -70.12 24.47 -39.49
CA LEU A 1033 -70.08 24.33 -40.95
C LEU A 1033 -69.81 25.70 -41.60
N PRO A 1034 -68.95 25.79 -42.64
CA PRO A 1034 -68.78 27.01 -43.41
C PRO A 1034 -70.11 27.44 -44.06
N LEU A 1035 -70.52 28.70 -43.81
CA LEU A 1035 -71.78 29.28 -44.29
C LEU A 1035 -71.55 30.36 -45.34
N VAL A 1036 -72.29 30.30 -46.43
CA VAL A 1036 -72.30 31.32 -47.49
C VAL A 1036 -73.74 31.71 -47.79
N VAL A 1037 -74.02 33.01 -47.77
CA VAL A 1037 -75.31 33.55 -48.26
C VAL A 1037 -75.12 33.84 -49.74
N ASN A 1038 -75.80 33.08 -50.60
CA ASN A 1038 -75.77 33.33 -52.04
C ASN A 1038 -77.12 33.93 -52.44
N SER A 1039 -77.13 35.19 -52.88
CA SER A 1039 -78.34 35.93 -53.26
C SER A 1039 -78.88 35.60 -54.66
N ASP A 1040 -78.21 34.73 -55.42
CA ASP A 1040 -78.54 34.46 -56.84
C ASP A 1040 -78.68 32.95 -57.16
N ALA A 1041 -79.47 32.19 -56.39
CA ALA A 1041 -79.83 30.82 -56.77
C ALA A 1041 -81.16 30.32 -56.16
N GLU A 1042 -82.24 31.09 -56.32
CA GLU A 1042 -83.57 30.49 -56.55
C GLU A 1042 -83.73 30.28 -58.06
N ALA A 1043 -83.32 29.12 -58.57
CA ALA A 1043 -83.80 28.50 -59.82
C ALA A 1043 -82.80 27.47 -60.36
N SER A 1044 -82.70 26.27 -59.76
CA SER A 1044 -82.22 25.06 -60.46
C SER A 1044 -82.18 23.82 -59.55
N ALA A 1045 -83.32 23.42 -58.96
CA ALA A 1045 -83.44 22.11 -58.32
C ALA A 1045 -84.89 21.58 -58.22
N GLU A 1046 -85.82 22.10 -59.03
CA GLU A 1046 -87.15 21.52 -59.24
C GLU A 1046 -87.33 21.32 -60.75
N GLY A 1047 -86.97 20.14 -61.23
CA GLY A 1047 -87.09 19.79 -62.65
C GLY A 1047 -86.30 18.52 -62.98
N ASN A 1048 -86.97 17.38 -62.83
CA ASN A 1048 -86.66 16.02 -63.31
C ASN A 1048 -86.71 14.93 -62.21
N ARG A 1049 -87.81 14.88 -61.45
CA ARG A 1049 -88.12 13.69 -60.63
C ARG A 1049 -89.34 12.89 -61.09
N ASP A 1050 -90.10 13.36 -62.07
CA ASP A 1050 -91.34 12.69 -62.51
C ASP A 1050 -91.27 12.02 -63.90
N GLU A 1051 -90.14 12.01 -64.60
CA GLU A 1051 -90.02 11.34 -65.92
C GLU A 1051 -89.34 9.95 -65.90
N ALA A 1052 -88.80 9.49 -64.76
CA ALA A 1052 -88.09 8.20 -64.68
C ALA A 1052 -89.00 6.96 -64.56
N ALA A 1053 -90.33 7.12 -64.62
CA ALA A 1053 -91.29 6.06 -64.23
C ALA A 1053 -91.90 5.23 -65.39
N ASN A 1054 -91.53 5.44 -66.66
CA ASN A 1054 -92.03 4.62 -67.78
C ASN A 1054 -90.95 4.41 -68.87
N MET A 1055 -90.05 3.44 -68.66
CA MET A 1055 -89.11 3.00 -69.71
C MET A 1055 -89.76 1.98 -70.66
N SER A 1056 -89.46 2.09 -71.96
CA SER A 1056 -89.82 1.07 -72.96
C SER A 1056 -89.21 -0.29 -72.61
N PRO A 1057 -89.83 -1.42 -73.02
CA PRO A 1057 -89.28 -2.77 -72.83
C PRO A 1057 -87.83 -2.85 -73.33
N LEU A 1058 -86.93 -3.35 -72.49
CA LEU A 1058 -85.50 -3.52 -72.79
C LEU A 1058 -85.15 -4.99 -72.69
N ARG A 1059 -84.16 -5.44 -73.47
CA ARG A 1059 -83.59 -6.78 -73.40
C ARG A 1059 -82.29 -6.76 -72.59
N VAL A 1060 -82.35 -7.31 -71.38
CA VAL A 1060 -81.32 -7.19 -70.36
C VAL A 1060 -80.57 -8.52 -70.21
N LEU A 1061 -79.25 -8.50 -70.32
CA LEU A 1061 -78.40 -9.65 -69.99
C LEU A 1061 -78.09 -9.62 -68.49
N LEU A 1062 -78.59 -10.59 -67.73
CA LEU A 1062 -78.32 -10.74 -66.31
C LEU A 1062 -77.30 -11.86 -66.08
N VAL A 1063 -76.15 -11.54 -65.49
CA VAL A 1063 -75.12 -12.52 -65.14
C VAL A 1063 -75.03 -12.61 -63.62
N GLU A 1064 -75.58 -13.68 -63.06
CA GLU A 1064 -75.72 -13.89 -61.61
C GLU A 1064 -75.63 -15.39 -61.34
N ASP A 1065 -74.78 -15.83 -60.41
CA ASP A 1065 -74.61 -17.24 -60.09
C ASP A 1065 -75.63 -17.76 -59.05
N ASP A 1066 -76.13 -16.90 -58.16
CA ASP A 1066 -77.21 -17.25 -57.25
C ASP A 1066 -78.57 -17.29 -57.98
N ALA A 1067 -79.09 -18.51 -58.17
CA ALA A 1067 -80.36 -18.73 -58.84
C ALA A 1067 -81.55 -18.01 -58.19
N THR A 1068 -81.54 -17.83 -56.86
CA THR A 1068 -82.63 -17.15 -56.14
C THR A 1068 -82.61 -15.65 -56.41
N VAL A 1069 -81.42 -15.04 -56.36
CA VAL A 1069 -81.24 -13.62 -56.68
C VAL A 1069 -81.56 -13.36 -58.15
N ALA A 1070 -81.09 -14.24 -59.04
CA ALA A 1070 -81.39 -14.17 -60.47
C ALA A 1070 -82.90 -14.22 -60.74
N ASP A 1071 -83.62 -15.14 -60.07
CA ASP A 1071 -85.07 -15.27 -60.19
C ASP A 1071 -85.81 -14.01 -59.68
N VAL A 1072 -85.35 -13.41 -58.57
CA VAL A 1072 -85.92 -12.16 -58.04
C VAL A 1072 -85.68 -11.00 -58.98
N VAL A 1073 -84.45 -10.78 -59.44
CA VAL A 1073 -84.13 -9.66 -60.35
C VAL A 1073 -84.87 -9.81 -61.67
N ARG A 1074 -84.89 -11.04 -62.23
CA ARG A 1074 -85.70 -11.36 -63.42
C ARG A 1074 -87.17 -11.06 -63.17
N GLY A 1075 -87.72 -11.46 -62.02
CA GLY A 1075 -89.11 -11.21 -61.65
C GLY A 1075 -89.44 -9.73 -61.51
N LEU A 1076 -88.60 -8.95 -60.82
CA LEU A 1076 -88.79 -7.52 -60.61
C LEU A 1076 -88.72 -6.69 -61.90
N LEU A 1077 -87.84 -7.06 -62.83
CA LEU A 1077 -87.68 -6.42 -64.13
C LEU A 1077 -88.76 -6.86 -65.14
N SER A 1078 -89.12 -8.15 -65.14
CA SER A 1078 -90.19 -8.68 -66.01
C SER A 1078 -91.55 -8.14 -65.60
N ALA A 1079 -91.82 -7.98 -64.30
CA ALA A 1079 -93.04 -7.34 -63.79
C ALA A 1079 -93.21 -5.89 -64.27
N ARG A 1080 -92.12 -5.25 -64.70
CA ARG A 1080 -92.10 -3.89 -65.27
C ARG A 1080 -91.94 -3.88 -66.80
N GLY A 1081 -92.03 -5.05 -67.44
CA GLY A 1081 -92.07 -5.19 -68.90
C GLY A 1081 -90.73 -5.40 -69.61
N HIS A 1082 -89.60 -5.54 -68.90
CA HIS A 1082 -88.30 -5.84 -69.52
C HIS A 1082 -88.11 -7.34 -69.77
N GLU A 1083 -87.46 -7.71 -70.87
CA GLU A 1083 -87.09 -9.11 -71.18
C GLU A 1083 -85.70 -9.38 -70.62
N VAL A 1084 -85.56 -10.35 -69.71
CA VAL A 1084 -84.28 -10.63 -69.05
C VAL A 1084 -83.78 -12.03 -69.42
N VAL A 1085 -82.59 -12.09 -70.03
CA VAL A 1085 -81.88 -13.35 -70.31
C VAL A 1085 -80.82 -13.56 -69.24
N HIS A 1086 -80.89 -14.69 -68.55
CA HIS A 1086 -80.01 -15.01 -67.43
C HIS A 1086 -78.88 -15.96 -67.85
N ALA A 1087 -77.66 -15.62 -67.44
CA ALA A 1087 -76.49 -16.47 -67.51
C ALA A 1087 -75.92 -16.72 -66.11
N GLY A 1088 -75.75 -18.00 -65.73
CA GLY A 1088 -75.29 -18.37 -64.39
C GLY A 1088 -73.80 -18.14 -64.11
N HIS A 1089 -72.99 -17.83 -65.13
CA HIS A 1089 -71.56 -17.58 -64.99
C HIS A 1089 -70.99 -16.87 -66.21
N ALA A 1090 -69.77 -16.36 -66.10
CA ALA A 1090 -69.15 -15.52 -67.13
C ALA A 1090 -69.02 -16.19 -68.52
N LEU A 1091 -68.61 -17.46 -68.57
CA LEU A 1091 -68.53 -18.20 -69.85
C LEU A 1091 -69.90 -18.39 -70.53
N ALA A 1092 -70.97 -18.57 -69.75
CA ALA A 1092 -72.33 -18.65 -70.29
C ALA A 1092 -72.76 -17.28 -70.84
N ALA A 1093 -72.41 -16.19 -70.14
CA ALA A 1093 -72.69 -14.83 -70.61
C ALA A 1093 -71.98 -14.52 -71.94
N LEU A 1094 -70.72 -14.91 -72.09
CA LEU A 1094 -69.97 -14.78 -73.35
C LEU A 1094 -70.62 -15.58 -74.51
N ARG A 1095 -71.20 -16.75 -74.21
CA ARG A 1095 -71.97 -17.50 -75.20
C ARG A 1095 -73.25 -16.75 -75.60
N GLU A 1096 -74.05 -16.30 -74.64
CA GLU A 1096 -75.32 -15.62 -74.93
C GLU A 1096 -75.13 -14.31 -75.70
N ILE A 1097 -74.14 -13.48 -75.33
CA ILE A 1097 -73.87 -12.21 -76.02
C ILE A 1097 -73.29 -12.39 -77.42
N SER A 1098 -72.65 -13.54 -77.69
CA SER A 1098 -72.22 -13.89 -79.05
C SER A 1098 -73.39 -14.34 -79.94
N ALA A 1099 -74.48 -14.81 -79.33
CA ALA A 1099 -75.65 -15.36 -80.02
C ALA A 1099 -76.75 -14.32 -80.28
N GLY A 1100 -76.75 -13.17 -79.59
CA GLY A 1100 -77.69 -12.08 -79.84
C GLY A 1100 -77.35 -10.77 -79.12
N ASP A 1101 -78.00 -9.69 -79.55
CA ASP A 1101 -77.77 -8.34 -79.00
C ASP A 1101 -78.59 -8.08 -77.73
N PHE A 1102 -78.02 -7.27 -76.83
CA PHE A 1102 -78.60 -6.85 -75.56
C PHE A 1102 -78.48 -5.33 -75.37
N ASP A 1103 -79.51 -4.72 -74.78
CA ASP A 1103 -79.56 -3.27 -74.56
C ASP A 1103 -78.70 -2.83 -73.36
N VAL A 1104 -78.64 -3.67 -72.31
CA VAL A 1104 -77.85 -3.42 -71.10
C VAL A 1104 -77.47 -4.74 -70.43
N GLY A 1105 -76.27 -4.80 -69.86
CA GLY A 1105 -75.79 -5.93 -69.08
C GLY A 1105 -75.78 -5.64 -67.57
N LEU A 1106 -76.45 -6.47 -66.78
CA LEU A 1106 -76.38 -6.51 -65.32
C LEU A 1106 -75.42 -7.61 -64.90
N LEU A 1107 -74.33 -7.25 -64.24
CA LEU A 1107 -73.24 -8.18 -63.91
C LEU A 1107 -73.07 -8.27 -62.39
N ASP A 1108 -73.14 -9.47 -61.81
CA ASP A 1108 -72.49 -9.67 -60.50
C ASP A 1108 -70.97 -9.61 -60.67
N LEU A 1109 -70.30 -8.96 -59.72
CA LEU A 1109 -68.85 -8.87 -59.67
C LEU A 1109 -68.22 -10.16 -59.12
N ASP A 1110 -68.94 -10.90 -58.27
CA ASP A 1110 -68.47 -12.07 -57.55
C ASP A 1110 -68.82 -13.40 -58.26
N LEU A 1111 -68.54 -13.49 -59.57
CA LEU A 1111 -68.82 -14.69 -60.35
C LEU A 1111 -67.75 -15.80 -60.15
N PRO A 1112 -68.16 -17.09 -60.10
CA PRO A 1112 -67.23 -18.19 -59.96
C PRO A 1112 -66.39 -18.40 -61.23
N GLY A 1113 -65.08 -18.59 -61.04
CA GLY A 1113 -64.12 -18.89 -62.09
C GLY A 1113 -63.53 -17.66 -62.79
N LEU A 1114 -64.39 -16.81 -63.37
CA LEU A 1114 -63.97 -15.55 -64.01
C LEU A 1114 -64.86 -14.42 -63.48
N SER A 1115 -64.23 -13.44 -62.83
CA SER A 1115 -64.94 -12.40 -62.08
C SER A 1115 -65.72 -11.47 -63.01
N GLY A 1116 -66.72 -10.76 -62.48
CA GLY A 1116 -67.50 -9.81 -63.27
C GLY A 1116 -66.66 -8.66 -63.85
N PHE A 1117 -65.57 -8.27 -63.17
CA PHE A 1117 -64.61 -7.29 -63.70
C PHE A 1117 -63.84 -7.84 -64.91
N GLU A 1118 -63.34 -9.06 -64.82
CA GLU A 1118 -62.62 -9.71 -65.92
C GLU A 1118 -63.55 -9.99 -67.10
N LEU A 1119 -64.82 -10.29 -66.84
CA LEU A 1119 -65.85 -10.45 -67.86
C LEU A 1119 -66.11 -9.11 -68.57
N ALA A 1120 -66.31 -8.02 -67.82
CA ALA A 1120 -66.49 -6.69 -68.41
C ALA A 1120 -65.29 -6.30 -69.28
N GLN A 1121 -64.06 -6.50 -68.79
CA GLN A 1121 -62.85 -6.24 -69.57
C GLN A 1121 -62.75 -7.14 -70.81
N HIS A 1122 -63.10 -8.42 -70.71
CA HIS A 1122 -63.15 -9.32 -71.87
C HIS A 1122 -64.17 -8.84 -72.91
N LEU A 1123 -65.36 -8.42 -72.50
CA LEU A 1123 -66.39 -7.88 -73.39
C LEU A 1123 -65.91 -6.61 -74.09
N ARG A 1124 -65.25 -5.69 -73.36
CA ARG A 1124 -64.67 -4.47 -73.94
C ARG A 1124 -63.52 -4.79 -74.91
N ASN A 1125 -62.62 -5.71 -74.56
CA ASN A 1125 -61.51 -6.13 -75.41
C ASN A 1125 -61.98 -6.86 -76.69
N GLN A 1126 -63.16 -7.50 -76.66
CA GLN A 1126 -63.79 -8.10 -77.84
C GLN A 1126 -64.62 -7.12 -78.68
N GLY A 1127 -64.70 -5.84 -78.27
CA GLY A 1127 -65.35 -4.77 -79.03
C GLY A 1127 -66.82 -4.52 -78.71
N TYR A 1128 -67.39 -5.16 -77.68
CA TYR A 1128 -68.78 -4.93 -77.28
C TYR A 1128 -68.93 -3.61 -76.52
N MET A 1129 -69.81 -2.73 -76.99
CA MET A 1129 -70.02 -1.37 -76.45
C MET A 1129 -71.30 -1.22 -75.62
N LEU A 1130 -72.06 -2.29 -75.35
CA LEU A 1130 -73.28 -2.19 -74.56
C LEU A 1130 -73.00 -1.61 -73.14
N PRO A 1131 -73.92 -0.81 -72.58
CA PRO A 1131 -73.81 -0.32 -71.22
C PRO A 1131 -73.83 -1.49 -70.22
N LEU A 1132 -72.96 -1.44 -69.22
CA LEU A 1132 -72.84 -2.46 -68.18
C LEU A 1132 -73.11 -1.80 -66.82
N LEU A 1133 -73.91 -2.45 -65.98
CA LEU A 1133 -74.18 -2.07 -64.60
C LEU A 1133 -73.82 -3.24 -63.68
N ALA A 1134 -72.96 -2.99 -62.69
CA ALA A 1134 -72.62 -4.00 -61.71
C ALA A 1134 -73.68 -4.10 -60.61
N VAL A 1135 -74.14 -5.30 -60.26
CA VAL A 1135 -75.04 -5.53 -59.12
C VAL A 1135 -74.29 -6.36 -58.10
N THR A 1136 -73.85 -5.73 -57.00
CA THR A 1136 -72.90 -6.35 -56.07
C THR A 1136 -73.30 -6.17 -54.62
N ALA A 1137 -72.89 -7.10 -53.75
CA ALA A 1137 -73.00 -6.93 -52.30
C ALA A 1137 -71.73 -6.33 -51.68
N ARG A 1138 -70.67 -6.08 -52.47
CA ARG A 1138 -69.42 -5.44 -52.03
C ARG A 1138 -69.63 -4.00 -51.58
N THR A 1139 -68.84 -3.58 -50.59
CA THR A 1139 -68.92 -2.22 -49.99
C THR A 1139 -67.58 -1.50 -49.91
N ASP A 1140 -66.62 -1.94 -50.72
CA ASP A 1140 -65.27 -1.43 -50.71
C ASP A 1140 -65.25 0.07 -51.05
N PRO A 1141 -64.41 0.88 -50.39
CA PRO A 1141 -64.35 2.33 -50.62
C PRO A 1141 -63.95 2.67 -52.06
N ASP A 1142 -63.01 1.92 -52.63
CA ASP A 1142 -62.43 2.17 -53.96
C ASP A 1142 -63.25 1.54 -55.11
N LEU A 1143 -64.41 0.96 -54.79
CA LEU A 1143 -65.21 0.18 -55.75
C LEU A 1143 -65.64 1.00 -56.96
N GLN A 1144 -66.00 2.28 -56.78
CA GLN A 1144 -66.37 3.17 -57.89
C GLN A 1144 -65.23 3.28 -58.91
N GLN A 1145 -64.00 3.47 -58.43
CA GLN A 1145 -62.82 3.63 -59.27
C GLN A 1145 -62.47 2.32 -60.01
N GLN A 1146 -62.71 1.17 -59.38
CA GLN A 1146 -62.50 -0.16 -59.98
C GLN A 1146 -63.55 -0.47 -61.06
N VAL A 1147 -64.81 -0.13 -60.81
CA VAL A 1147 -65.92 -0.31 -61.76
C VAL A 1147 -65.72 0.57 -63.00
N GLU A 1148 -65.32 1.83 -62.81
CA GLU A 1148 -64.96 2.73 -63.91
C GLU A 1148 -63.75 2.22 -64.71
N ALA A 1149 -62.69 1.76 -64.03
CA ALA A 1149 -61.50 1.22 -64.69
C ALA A 1149 -61.78 -0.06 -65.51
N ALA A 1150 -62.83 -0.81 -65.16
CA ALA A 1150 -63.27 -1.99 -65.91
C ALA A 1150 -64.24 -1.66 -67.07
N GLY A 1151 -64.58 -0.39 -67.28
CA GLY A 1151 -65.49 0.04 -68.34
C GLY A 1151 -66.96 -0.28 -68.07
N ILE A 1152 -67.34 -0.40 -66.79
CA ILE A 1152 -68.72 -0.56 -66.31
C ILE A 1152 -69.26 0.82 -65.94
N GLY A 1153 -70.48 1.14 -66.40
CA GLY A 1153 -71.06 2.50 -66.28
C GLY A 1153 -71.56 2.88 -64.89
N GLY A 1154 -71.63 1.93 -63.96
CA GLY A 1154 -72.00 2.18 -62.57
C GLY A 1154 -72.21 0.88 -61.80
N PHE A 1155 -72.56 1.00 -60.51
CA PHE A 1155 -72.92 -0.17 -59.70
C PHE A 1155 -74.12 0.11 -58.80
N LEU A 1156 -74.84 -0.96 -58.45
CA LEU A 1156 -75.93 -0.95 -57.49
C LEU A 1156 -75.65 -1.98 -56.39
N ARG A 1157 -75.91 -1.59 -55.13
CA ARG A 1157 -75.66 -2.46 -53.98
C ARG A 1157 -76.89 -3.30 -53.67
N LYS A 1158 -76.69 -4.62 -53.53
CA LYS A 1158 -77.68 -5.53 -52.93
C LYS A 1158 -77.96 -5.04 -51.48
N PRO A 1159 -79.19 -5.10 -50.92
CA PRO A 1159 -80.38 -5.66 -51.53
C PRO A 1159 -81.06 -4.68 -52.49
N VAL A 1160 -81.51 -5.20 -53.62
CA VAL A 1160 -82.06 -4.42 -54.73
C VAL A 1160 -83.59 -4.51 -54.73
N THR A 1161 -84.25 -3.38 -54.97
CA THR A 1161 -85.69 -3.31 -55.20
C THR A 1161 -85.96 -3.02 -56.67
N GLY A 1162 -87.20 -3.26 -57.11
CA GLY A 1162 -87.55 -3.07 -58.52
C GLY A 1162 -87.40 -1.62 -58.99
N GLU A 1163 -87.68 -0.63 -58.14
CA GLU A 1163 -87.50 0.79 -58.48
C GLU A 1163 -86.03 1.16 -58.63
N LEU A 1164 -85.16 0.70 -57.71
CA LEU A 1164 -83.73 0.99 -57.74
C LEU A 1164 -83.05 0.44 -59.00
N LEU A 1165 -83.45 -0.76 -59.44
CA LEU A 1165 -82.92 -1.37 -60.66
C LEU A 1165 -83.27 -0.54 -61.90
N VAL A 1166 -84.51 -0.06 -62.01
CA VAL A 1166 -84.97 0.74 -63.15
C VAL A 1166 -84.27 2.09 -63.19
N GLU A 1167 -84.15 2.78 -62.05
CA GLU A 1167 -83.47 4.08 -61.97
C GLU A 1167 -81.98 3.96 -62.36
N ALA A 1168 -81.30 2.91 -61.90
CA ALA A 1168 -79.89 2.70 -62.22
C ALA A 1168 -79.65 2.29 -63.68
N ILE A 1169 -80.56 1.49 -64.26
CA ILE A 1169 -80.51 1.15 -65.68
C ILE A 1169 -80.72 2.42 -66.53
N ALA A 1170 -81.71 3.24 -66.20
CA ALA A 1170 -81.95 4.52 -66.90
C ALA A 1170 -80.71 5.41 -66.88
N ARG A 1171 -80.08 5.55 -65.71
CA ARG A 1171 -78.87 6.35 -65.53
C ARG A 1171 -77.69 5.87 -66.39
N VAL A 1172 -77.44 4.56 -66.46
CA VAL A 1172 -76.32 4.01 -67.25
C VAL A 1172 -76.61 4.03 -68.75
N MET A 1173 -77.87 4.05 -69.14
CA MET A 1173 -78.29 4.27 -70.53
C MET A 1173 -78.30 5.76 -70.93
N GLY A 1174 -78.05 6.68 -70.00
CA GLY A 1174 -78.03 8.12 -70.24
C GLY A 1174 -79.41 8.73 -70.51
N ARG A 1175 -80.47 8.17 -69.93
CA ARG A 1175 -81.87 8.61 -70.07
C ARG A 1175 -82.44 9.22 -68.81
#